data_AF-A0A954GY38-F1
#
_entry.id   AF-A0A954GY38-F1
#
_cell.length_a   1.000
_cell.length_b   1.000
_cell.length_c   1.000
_cell.angle_alpha   90.00
_cell.angle_beta   90.00
_cell.angle_gamma   90.00
#
_symmetry.space_group_name_H-M   'P 1'
#
loop_
_entity.id
_entity.type
_entity.pdbx_description
1 polymer ?
#
loop_
_entity_poly.entity_id
_entity_poly.type
_entity_poly.pdbx_seq_one_letter_code
_entity_poly.pdbx_strand_id
1 'polypeptide(L)'
;MADAQTNNAVQQAVLDFVRSMTMFTAYDVTLAVRNQGVVARHGEVRDVVHSMFQDGILGAAWQRTAVDIGTDTRPLVYHHFNQDPRTYKSPSTGSAAKPATNSGQSGSPSPGSAASGSGKGFFQRIVGAFFGQGSSPVTPSNHPASGGAQVPSQPLRTPKQRPPITIDLDASAYLPISRSDLLSEAKKTNLWGSPWFGRRDLIPPVEDDRTKLIDRAMLTQGLLTPEQLTEIHRVGAEMDKYRPDQLLINQKSQKAGQAAVDEERQSKAALKKQKKEEAALRKQLHRQAVADRKANDIVFLGRGVSSRLGDRTSDDTKLQAAGLPVMSTPSDLANALSITVPQLRWLAFHSDVASRTHYVNFTIPRKSGGVRILSAPHQRIAAVQQWILAEVVSRLPVEGCAHGFVPNRSILTNARPHVGQQVVLNMDLENFFPGITYPRVRKMFQTIGYSGSVATILALLCTECPRRTVTWSGEVFHVACGPRGLPQGACTSPAISNQVVKRLDRRLQGLARKHNLVFTRYADDLTFSGGSDFDTNVAWVMACVRHIAEDEGLVVNEKKNRVLRRNTAQIVTGLVVNDKPSVSRKKLRQIRAILHRAQQEGLESQNRDGHPNFRAYLDGYISFISMTRPEIAARLKEQLANVS
;
A
#
# COMPACT_ATOMS: atom_id res chain seq x y z
N MET A 1 28.60 -21.04 -0.85
CA MET A 1 28.88 -20.83 -2.28
C MET A 1 28.59 -22.16 -2.95
N ALA A 2 27.74 -22.19 -3.97
CA ALA A 2 27.45 -23.44 -4.68
C ALA A 2 28.73 -23.96 -5.37
N ASP A 3 28.92 -25.29 -5.38
CA ASP A 3 30.05 -25.93 -6.05
C ASP A 3 30.11 -25.54 -7.53
N ALA A 4 31.32 -25.37 -8.08
CA ALA A 4 31.53 -24.97 -9.48
C ALA A 4 30.83 -25.92 -10.47
N GLN A 5 30.71 -27.21 -10.11
CA GLN A 5 29.98 -28.21 -10.87
C GLN A 5 28.46 -27.94 -10.91
N THR A 6 27.87 -27.47 -9.81
CA THR A 6 26.45 -27.10 -9.73
C THR A 6 26.15 -25.85 -10.55
N ASN A 7 27.03 -24.85 -10.52
CA ASN A 7 26.87 -23.63 -11.33
C ASN A 7 26.93 -23.93 -12.84
N ASN A 8 27.86 -24.78 -13.27
CA ASN A 8 27.95 -25.21 -14.67
C ASN A 8 26.69 -25.96 -15.11
N ALA A 9 26.16 -26.85 -14.27
CA ALA A 9 24.91 -27.57 -14.57
C ALA A 9 23.70 -26.63 -14.68
N VAL A 10 23.59 -25.62 -13.80
CA VAL A 10 22.53 -24.60 -13.85
C VAL A 10 22.65 -23.76 -15.12
N GLN A 11 23.86 -23.31 -15.48
CA GLN A 11 24.08 -22.52 -16.69
C GLN A 11 23.71 -23.32 -17.95
N GLN A 12 24.11 -24.59 -18.01
CA GLN A 12 23.78 -25.45 -19.15
C GLN A 12 22.27 -25.65 -19.27
N ALA A 13 21.56 -25.92 -18.17
CA ALA A 13 20.11 -26.08 -18.16
C ALA A 13 19.39 -24.81 -18.63
N VAL A 14 19.85 -23.61 -18.22
CA VAL A 14 19.28 -22.32 -18.70
C VAL A 14 19.49 -22.16 -20.20
N LEU A 15 20.69 -22.45 -20.71
CA LEU A 15 20.97 -22.36 -22.14
C LEU A 15 20.15 -23.35 -22.96
N ASP A 16 19.84 -24.52 -22.43
CA ASP A 16 18.99 -25.51 -23.10
C ASP A 16 17.54 -25.00 -23.23
N PHE A 17 16.98 -24.37 -22.19
CA PHE A 17 15.66 -23.70 -22.27
C PHE A 17 15.66 -22.53 -23.27
N VAL A 18 16.76 -21.78 -23.34
CA VAL A 18 16.90 -20.67 -24.30
C VAL A 18 16.95 -21.20 -25.73
N ARG A 19 17.73 -22.26 -25.97
CA ARG A 19 17.85 -22.92 -27.29
C ARG A 19 16.53 -23.54 -27.74
N SER A 20 15.75 -24.11 -26.81
CA SER A 20 14.45 -24.68 -27.11
C SER A 20 13.31 -23.66 -27.18
N MET A 21 13.60 -22.35 -27.03
CA MET A 21 12.60 -21.27 -26.98
C MET A 21 11.46 -21.59 -26.00
N THR A 22 11.75 -22.25 -24.89
CA THR A 22 10.72 -22.69 -23.94
C THR A 22 10.67 -21.71 -22.77
N MET A 23 9.47 -21.26 -22.38
CA MET A 23 9.31 -20.42 -21.19
C MET A 23 9.65 -21.22 -19.93
N PHE A 24 10.36 -20.62 -18.98
CA PHE A 24 10.78 -21.32 -17.76
C PHE A 24 10.83 -20.40 -16.55
N THR A 25 10.80 -21.01 -15.37
CA THR A 25 11.05 -20.36 -14.08
C THR A 25 12.35 -20.87 -13.47
N ALA A 26 12.87 -20.18 -12.45
CA ALA A 26 14.01 -20.69 -11.68
C ALA A 26 13.73 -22.06 -11.03
N TYR A 27 12.45 -22.38 -10.78
CA TYR A 27 12.03 -23.68 -10.26
C TYR A 27 12.17 -24.79 -11.30
N ASP A 28 11.83 -24.52 -12.56
CA ASP A 28 12.00 -25.49 -13.66
C ASP A 28 13.47 -25.83 -13.88
N VAL A 29 14.35 -24.82 -13.80
CA VAL A 29 15.80 -25.02 -13.85
C VAL A 29 16.26 -25.87 -12.67
N THR A 30 15.71 -25.64 -11.48
CA THR A 30 16.02 -26.46 -10.29
C THR A 30 15.60 -27.92 -10.50
N LEU A 31 14.44 -28.16 -11.13
CA LEU A 31 13.95 -29.50 -11.44
C LEU A 31 14.82 -30.19 -12.51
N ALA A 32 15.18 -29.47 -13.57
CA ALA A 32 16.03 -29.98 -14.64
C ALA A 32 17.42 -30.41 -14.12
N VAL A 33 18.04 -29.59 -13.27
CA VAL A 33 19.35 -29.88 -12.67
C VAL A 33 19.27 -31.07 -11.70
N ARG A 34 18.18 -31.20 -10.94
CA ARG A 34 17.95 -32.37 -10.05
C ARG A 34 17.74 -33.66 -10.83
N ASN A 35 17.06 -33.60 -11.98
CA ASN A 35 16.89 -34.77 -12.85
C ASN A 35 18.21 -35.26 -13.46
N GLN A 36 19.24 -34.42 -13.51
CA GLN A 36 20.61 -34.78 -13.90
C GLN A 36 21.45 -35.34 -12.73
N GLY A 37 20.85 -35.55 -11.54
CA GLY A 37 21.52 -36.10 -10.36
C GLY A 37 22.34 -35.08 -9.55
N VAL A 38 22.25 -33.78 -9.87
CA VAL A 38 23.00 -32.72 -9.18
C VAL A 38 22.20 -32.18 -8.00
N VAL A 39 22.81 -32.15 -6.81
CA VAL A 39 22.20 -31.60 -5.59
C VAL A 39 22.27 -30.07 -5.63
N ALA A 40 21.14 -29.43 -5.97
CA ALA A 40 21.03 -27.97 -6.03
C ALA A 40 19.92 -27.44 -5.11
N ARG A 41 20.25 -26.41 -4.32
CA ARG A 41 19.27 -25.65 -3.51
C ARG A 41 18.58 -24.62 -4.39
N HIS A 42 17.25 -24.52 -4.30
CA HIS A 42 16.47 -23.62 -5.17
C HIS A 42 16.90 -22.15 -5.08
N GLY A 43 17.27 -21.66 -3.88
CA GLY A 43 17.76 -20.29 -3.70
C GLY A 43 19.03 -20.00 -4.51
N GLU A 44 19.98 -20.94 -4.53
CA GLU A 44 21.24 -20.81 -5.28
C GLU A 44 20.99 -20.82 -6.79
N VAL A 45 20.14 -21.74 -7.27
CA VAL A 45 19.74 -21.81 -8.69
C VAL A 45 19.07 -20.50 -9.12
N ARG A 46 18.15 -19.98 -8.31
CA ARG A 46 17.45 -18.73 -8.59
C ARG A 46 18.42 -17.55 -8.73
N ASP A 47 19.41 -17.46 -7.84
CA ASP A 47 20.38 -16.37 -7.85
C ASP A 47 21.29 -16.46 -9.10
N VAL A 48 21.70 -17.66 -9.52
CA VAL A 48 22.45 -17.87 -10.78
C VAL A 48 21.62 -17.49 -12.00
N VAL A 49 20.36 -17.92 -12.08
CA VAL A 49 19.45 -17.57 -13.20
C VAL A 49 19.22 -16.06 -13.26
N HIS A 50 19.10 -15.39 -12.11
CA HIS A 50 19.00 -13.93 -12.04
C HIS A 50 20.28 -13.24 -12.53
N SER A 51 21.45 -13.72 -12.15
CA SER A 51 22.74 -13.19 -12.64
C SER A 51 22.83 -13.34 -14.16
N MET A 52 22.57 -14.53 -14.70
CA MET A 52 22.65 -14.77 -16.16
C MET A 52 21.74 -13.84 -16.97
N PHE A 53 20.56 -13.51 -16.44
CA PHE A 53 19.67 -12.53 -17.07
C PHE A 53 20.21 -11.10 -16.98
N GLN A 54 20.77 -10.70 -15.83
CA GLN A 54 21.36 -9.37 -15.64
C GLN A 54 22.61 -9.17 -16.50
N ASP A 55 23.40 -10.23 -16.67
CA ASP A 55 24.61 -10.26 -17.49
C ASP A 55 24.32 -10.36 -19.00
N GLY A 56 23.03 -10.44 -19.38
CA GLY A 56 22.59 -10.48 -20.78
C GLY A 56 22.84 -11.81 -21.50
N ILE A 57 23.20 -12.88 -20.79
CA ILE A 57 23.58 -14.19 -21.35
C ILE A 57 22.41 -14.86 -22.08
N LEU A 58 21.17 -14.62 -21.66
CA LEU A 58 19.96 -15.15 -22.31
C LEU A 58 19.68 -14.48 -23.67
N GLY A 59 20.30 -13.33 -23.96
CA GLY A 59 20.10 -12.55 -25.18
C GLY A 59 19.05 -11.44 -25.03
N ALA A 60 19.22 -10.36 -25.82
CA ALA A 60 18.42 -9.12 -25.71
C ALA A 60 16.91 -9.30 -25.96
N ALA A 61 16.52 -10.43 -26.57
CA ALA A 61 15.14 -10.77 -26.90
C ALA A 61 14.37 -11.44 -25.74
N TRP A 62 15.06 -11.79 -24.65
CA TRP A 62 14.45 -12.43 -23.47
C TRP A 62 14.02 -11.40 -22.43
N GLN A 63 12.85 -11.64 -21.85
CA GLN A 63 12.25 -10.81 -20.81
C GLN A 63 11.87 -11.68 -19.61
N ARG A 64 11.64 -11.05 -18.46
CA ARG A 64 11.11 -11.73 -17.27
C ARG A 64 9.87 -11.02 -16.75
N THR A 65 8.80 -11.78 -16.53
CA THR A 65 7.52 -11.26 -16.05
C THR A 65 7.07 -12.05 -14.83
N ALA A 66 6.57 -11.37 -13.80
CA ALA A 66 5.98 -12.03 -12.64
C ALA A 66 4.57 -12.51 -12.99
N VAL A 67 4.32 -13.82 -12.91
CA VAL A 67 3.04 -14.44 -13.29
C VAL A 67 2.39 -15.07 -12.05
N ASP A 68 1.06 -15.00 -11.99
CA ASP A 68 0.28 -15.67 -10.95
C ASP A 68 -0.08 -17.08 -11.42
N ILE A 69 0.60 -18.08 -10.85
CA ILE A 69 0.41 -19.50 -11.21
C ILE A 69 -0.35 -20.28 -10.13
N GLY A 70 -1.04 -19.60 -9.20
CA GLY A 70 -1.80 -20.24 -8.13
C GLY A 70 -0.96 -20.77 -6.96
N THR A 71 0.28 -20.28 -6.80
CA THR A 71 1.13 -20.54 -5.64
C THR A 71 1.25 -19.30 -4.76
N ASP A 72 1.62 -19.46 -3.48
CA ASP A 72 1.74 -18.35 -2.51
C ASP A 72 2.78 -17.28 -2.92
N THR A 73 3.66 -17.61 -3.87
CA THR A 73 4.68 -16.72 -4.42
C THR A 73 4.40 -16.47 -5.91
N ARG A 74 4.59 -15.25 -6.40
CA ARG A 74 4.54 -14.96 -7.85
C ARG A 74 5.92 -15.19 -8.49
N PRO A 75 6.19 -16.34 -9.12
CA PRO A 75 7.49 -16.59 -9.73
C PRO A 75 7.71 -15.67 -10.94
N LEU A 76 8.99 -15.41 -11.21
CA LEU A 76 9.42 -14.77 -12.46
C LEU A 76 9.52 -15.84 -13.55
N VAL A 77 8.74 -15.67 -14.60
CA VAL A 77 8.80 -16.46 -15.83
C VAL A 77 9.74 -15.75 -16.80
N TYR A 78 10.75 -16.46 -17.28
CA TYR A 78 11.63 -16.04 -18.36
C TYR A 78 11.04 -16.50 -19.69
N HIS A 79 10.85 -15.56 -20.61
CA HIS A 79 10.20 -15.82 -21.89
C HIS A 79 10.81 -14.95 -22.99
N HIS A 80 10.68 -15.39 -24.22
CA HIS A 80 11.04 -14.59 -25.38
C HIS A 80 9.96 -13.52 -25.64
N PHE A 81 10.30 -12.38 -26.26
CA PHE A 81 9.37 -11.25 -26.46
C PHE A 81 8.13 -11.59 -27.31
N ASN A 82 8.18 -12.67 -28.10
CA ASN A 82 7.09 -13.16 -28.93
C ASN A 82 6.15 -14.15 -28.22
N GLN A 83 6.38 -14.43 -26.93
CA GLN A 83 5.58 -15.36 -26.12
C GLN A 83 4.75 -14.60 -25.08
N ASP A 84 3.51 -15.04 -24.87
CA ASP A 84 2.65 -14.50 -23.80
C ASP A 84 2.95 -15.23 -22.48
N PRO A 85 3.57 -14.57 -21.48
CA PRO A 85 3.92 -15.19 -20.20
C PRO A 85 2.71 -15.70 -19.40
N ARG A 86 1.49 -15.21 -19.69
CA ARG A 86 0.26 -15.69 -19.00
C ARG A 86 -0.17 -17.09 -19.44
N THR A 87 0.36 -17.58 -20.55
CA THR A 87 0.08 -18.93 -21.06
C THR A 87 0.98 -19.99 -20.40
N TYR A 88 1.96 -19.58 -19.60
CA TYR A 88 2.88 -20.47 -18.91
C TYR A 88 2.12 -21.36 -17.90
N LYS A 89 2.30 -22.68 -18.04
CA LYS A 89 1.82 -23.69 -17.08
C LYS A 89 3.01 -24.38 -16.47
N SER A 90 3.10 -24.38 -15.14
CA SER A 90 4.19 -25.06 -14.46
C SER A 90 4.09 -26.58 -14.62
N PRO A 91 5.19 -27.28 -14.97
CA PRO A 91 5.21 -28.75 -15.08
C PRO A 91 4.77 -29.47 -13.80
N SER A 92 4.87 -28.82 -12.63
CA SER A 92 4.52 -29.42 -11.33
C SER A 92 3.04 -29.36 -10.96
N THR A 93 2.17 -28.78 -11.81
CA THR A 93 0.73 -28.67 -11.53
C THR A 93 -0.11 -29.88 -11.96
N GLY A 94 0.55 -30.99 -12.33
CA GLY A 94 -0.07 -32.30 -12.57
C GLY A 94 -0.41 -33.07 -11.28
N SER A 95 -1.16 -32.48 -10.35
CA SER A 95 -1.92 -33.23 -9.32
C SER A 95 -3.06 -32.37 -8.77
N ALA A 96 -4.26 -32.64 -9.27
CA ALA A 96 -5.59 -32.33 -8.74
C ALA A 96 -5.80 -30.96 -8.04
N ALA A 97 -6.16 -29.93 -8.80
CA ALA A 97 -7.04 -28.85 -8.33
C ALA A 97 -8.40 -28.98 -9.02
N LYS A 98 -9.47 -29.24 -8.25
CA LYS A 98 -10.85 -29.24 -8.72
C LYS A 98 -11.28 -27.84 -9.18
N PRO A 99 -12.17 -27.72 -10.19
CA PRO A 99 -12.58 -26.43 -10.72
C PRO A 99 -13.55 -25.71 -9.78
N ALA A 100 -13.34 -24.41 -9.59
CA ALA A 100 -14.30 -23.52 -8.95
C ALA A 100 -15.44 -23.21 -9.93
N THR A 101 -16.66 -23.65 -9.60
CA THR A 101 -17.88 -23.25 -10.30
C THR A 101 -18.28 -21.84 -9.85
N ASN A 102 -18.28 -20.92 -10.81
CA ASN A 102 -18.89 -19.62 -10.73
C ASN A 102 -20.41 -19.80 -10.96
N SER A 103 -21.26 -19.50 -9.98
CA SER A 103 -22.66 -19.16 -10.22
C SER A 103 -22.94 -17.78 -9.64
N GLY A 104 -23.23 -16.85 -10.55
CA GLY A 104 -23.67 -15.51 -10.20
C GLY A 104 -25.09 -15.53 -9.63
N GLN A 105 -25.31 -14.74 -8.58
CA GLN A 105 -26.63 -14.25 -8.22
C GLN A 105 -26.60 -12.73 -8.15
N SER A 106 -27.16 -12.13 -9.20
CA SER A 106 -27.66 -10.78 -9.26
C SER A 106 -29.07 -10.70 -8.67
N GLY A 107 -29.29 -9.72 -7.81
CA GLY A 107 -30.50 -8.89 -7.68
C GLY A 107 -31.89 -9.52 -7.79
N SER A 108 -32.63 -9.46 -6.68
CA SER A 108 -34.08 -9.21 -6.68
C SER A 108 -34.36 -7.75 -7.13
N PRO A 109 -35.54 -7.43 -7.69
CA PRO A 109 -36.71 -7.15 -6.85
C PRO A 109 -38.05 -7.70 -7.37
N SER A 110 -39.02 -7.62 -6.46
CA SER A 110 -40.46 -7.93 -6.46
C SER A 110 -41.26 -7.65 -7.75
N PRO A 111 -42.44 -8.28 -7.90
CA PRO A 111 -43.73 -7.74 -7.40
C PRO A 111 -44.53 -8.85 -6.64
N GLY A 112 -45.61 -8.65 -5.89
CA GLY A 112 -46.67 -7.65 -5.91
C GLY A 112 -48.02 -8.36 -6.07
N SER A 113 -48.82 -8.37 -4.99
CA SER A 113 -50.28 -8.51 -4.85
C SER A 113 -51.05 -9.84 -5.10
N ALA A 114 -52.02 -10.03 -4.19
CA ALA A 114 -53.33 -10.72 -4.28
C ALA A 114 -53.35 -12.26 -4.40
N ALA A 115 -54.25 -13.04 -3.80
CA ALA A 115 -55.33 -12.85 -2.81
C ALA A 115 -55.87 -14.26 -2.43
N SER A 116 -56.53 -14.36 -1.26
CA SER A 116 -57.48 -15.41 -0.82
C SER A 116 -56.91 -16.83 -0.58
N GLY A 117 -57.32 -17.60 0.43
CA GLY A 117 -58.32 -17.39 1.47
C GLY A 117 -58.41 -18.63 2.38
N SER A 118 -58.98 -18.39 3.57
CA SER A 118 -59.81 -19.30 4.38
C SER A 118 -59.26 -20.64 4.88
N GLY A 119 -59.20 -20.77 6.21
CA GLY A 119 -59.20 -22.05 6.91
C GLY A 119 -59.07 -21.90 8.43
N LYS A 120 -60.17 -21.58 9.10
CA LYS A 120 -60.31 -21.37 10.56
C LYS A 120 -60.10 -22.64 11.39
N GLY A 121 -59.49 -22.44 12.57
CA GLY A 121 -59.91 -23.02 13.87
C GLY A 121 -58.89 -24.01 14.45
N PHE A 122 -58.57 -24.04 15.74
CA PHE A 122 -59.42 -23.82 16.91
C PHE A 122 -58.53 -23.73 18.17
N PHE A 123 -58.89 -22.79 19.06
CA PHE A 123 -58.58 -22.68 20.49
C PHE A 123 -57.28 -22.01 21.00
N GLN A 124 -57.56 -20.83 21.56
CA GLN A 124 -56.76 -19.90 22.35
C GLN A 124 -57.14 -20.11 23.85
N ARG A 125 -56.34 -19.49 24.74
CA ARG A 125 -56.69 -18.89 26.06
C ARG A 125 -56.52 -19.75 27.35
N ILE A 126 -56.00 -19.28 28.49
CA ILE A 126 -55.37 -17.99 28.93
C ILE A 126 -54.94 -18.04 30.42
N VAL A 127 -53.98 -17.16 30.81
CA VAL A 127 -53.80 -16.42 32.11
C VAL A 127 -53.40 -17.21 33.38
N GLY A 128 -52.57 -16.70 34.31
CA GLY A 128 -51.86 -15.41 34.43
C GLY A 128 -51.41 -15.16 35.89
N ALA A 129 -50.51 -14.19 36.03
CA ALA A 129 -49.75 -13.78 37.23
C ALA A 129 -50.58 -13.13 38.35
N PHE A 130 -50.03 -13.05 39.59
CA PHE A 130 -50.16 -11.89 40.50
C PHE A 130 -49.07 -11.90 41.62
N PHE A 131 -48.21 -10.85 41.63
CA PHE A 131 -47.56 -10.11 42.75
C PHE A 131 -46.91 -10.84 43.96
N GLY A 132 -45.78 -10.40 44.55
CA GLY A 132 -44.97 -9.18 44.36
C GLY A 132 -43.80 -9.06 45.37
N GLN A 133 -42.90 -8.12 45.05
CA GLN A 133 -41.99 -7.29 45.87
C GLN A 133 -41.00 -7.90 46.90
N GLY A 134 -39.73 -7.47 46.80
CA GLY A 134 -38.85 -7.34 47.97
C GLY A 134 -37.32 -7.31 47.71
N SER A 135 -36.78 -6.09 47.50
CA SER A 135 -35.44 -5.59 47.92
C SER A 135 -34.12 -6.30 47.54
N SER A 136 -33.28 -5.60 46.76
CA SER A 136 -31.80 -5.56 46.90
C SER A 136 -31.41 -4.73 48.15
N PRO A 137 -30.14 -4.61 48.62
CA PRO A 137 -28.84 -5.06 48.09
C PRO A 137 -27.90 -5.68 49.15
N VAL A 138 -26.61 -5.91 48.82
CA VAL A 138 -25.38 -5.69 49.64
C VAL A 138 -24.28 -6.72 49.33
N THR A 139 -23.16 -6.19 48.82
CA THR A 139 -21.76 -6.64 49.04
C THR A 139 -21.08 -5.52 49.86
N PRO A 140 -19.89 -5.66 50.49
CA PRO A 140 -18.95 -6.79 50.62
C PRO A 140 -18.28 -6.91 52.04
N SER A 141 -17.15 -7.66 52.13
CA SER A 141 -16.08 -7.71 53.17
C SER A 141 -16.14 -8.95 54.10
N ASN A 142 -15.05 -9.57 54.61
CA ASN A 142 -13.63 -9.68 54.28
C ASN A 142 -13.03 -10.84 55.15
N HIS A 143 -12.16 -11.70 54.59
CA HIS A 143 -11.15 -12.59 55.23
C HIS A 143 -11.57 -13.72 56.21
N PRO A 144 -10.70 -14.71 56.56
CA PRO A 144 -9.45 -15.22 55.95
C PRO A 144 -9.44 -16.76 55.76
N ALA A 145 -8.29 -17.28 55.29
CA ALA A 145 -7.97 -18.68 55.06
C ALA A 145 -8.12 -19.61 56.28
N SER A 146 -8.58 -20.84 56.04
CA SER A 146 -8.03 -22.12 56.52
C SER A 146 -9.11 -23.20 56.51
N GLY A 147 -8.71 -24.45 56.26
CA GLY A 147 -9.58 -25.61 56.43
C GLY A 147 -9.78 -26.38 55.14
N GLY A 148 -8.84 -27.28 54.86
CA GLY A 148 -9.12 -28.39 53.96
C GLY A 148 -10.32 -29.15 54.48
N ALA A 149 -11.44 -29.06 53.76
CA ALA A 149 -12.58 -29.93 54.00
C ALA A 149 -12.22 -31.32 53.49
N GLN A 150 -11.70 -32.14 54.40
CA GLN A 150 -11.77 -33.59 54.28
C GLN A 150 -13.23 -33.95 53.97
N VAL A 151 -13.48 -34.40 52.74
CA VAL A 151 -14.69 -35.16 52.45
C VAL A 151 -14.65 -36.35 53.41
N PRO A 152 -15.67 -36.57 54.26
CA PRO A 152 -15.65 -37.70 55.17
C PRO A 152 -15.62 -38.97 54.33
N SER A 153 -14.47 -39.64 54.34
CA SER A 153 -14.35 -40.99 53.81
C SER A 153 -15.21 -41.87 54.71
N GLN A 154 -16.46 -42.08 54.31
CA GLN A 154 -17.26 -43.16 54.88
C GLN A 154 -16.42 -44.43 54.74
N PRO A 155 -16.17 -45.18 55.82
CA PRO A 155 -15.52 -46.47 55.70
C PRO A 155 -16.38 -47.31 54.76
N LEU A 156 -15.79 -47.74 53.65
CA LEU A 156 -16.39 -48.70 52.74
C LEU A 156 -16.88 -49.86 53.62
N ARG A 157 -18.20 -50.03 53.71
CA ARG A 157 -18.79 -51.27 54.23
C ARG A 157 -18.20 -52.39 53.40
N THR A 158 -17.26 -53.14 53.98
CA THR A 158 -16.80 -54.39 53.40
C THR A 158 -18.03 -55.25 53.18
N PRO A 159 -18.33 -55.69 51.94
CA PRO A 159 -19.46 -56.57 51.72
C PRO A 159 -19.27 -57.80 52.62
N LYS A 160 -20.31 -58.15 53.40
CA LYS A 160 -20.31 -59.39 54.18
C LYS A 160 -20.00 -60.54 53.21
N GLN A 161 -18.81 -61.14 53.33
CA GLN A 161 -18.48 -62.33 52.59
C GLN A 161 -19.48 -63.41 53.02
N ARG A 162 -20.29 -63.90 52.08
CA ARG A 162 -21.07 -65.12 52.32
C ARG A 162 -20.08 -66.25 52.62
N PRO A 163 -20.39 -67.16 53.56
CA PRO A 163 -19.53 -68.31 53.80
C PRO A 163 -19.28 -69.02 52.46
N PRO A 164 -18.05 -69.44 52.18
CA PRO A 164 -17.78 -70.20 50.97
C PRO A 164 -18.65 -71.47 51.01
N ILE A 165 -19.51 -71.63 50.02
CA ILE A 165 -20.14 -72.93 49.78
C ILE A 165 -19.01 -73.78 49.20
N THR A 166 -18.41 -74.62 50.03
CA THR A 166 -17.54 -75.71 49.55
C THR A 166 -18.43 -76.71 48.86
N ILE A 167 -18.43 -76.69 47.53
CA ILE A 167 -19.09 -77.72 46.74
C ILE A 167 -18.16 -78.94 46.79
N ASP A 168 -18.38 -79.83 47.76
CA ASP A 168 -17.71 -81.14 47.82
C ASP A 168 -18.32 -82.02 46.72
N LEU A 169 -17.80 -81.87 45.50
CA LEU A 169 -18.23 -82.65 44.35
C LEU A 169 -17.36 -83.89 44.25
N ASP A 170 -17.92 -85.03 44.65
CA ASP A 170 -17.32 -86.32 44.37
C ASP A 170 -17.62 -86.71 42.91
N ALA A 171 -16.62 -87.23 42.19
CA ALA A 171 -16.76 -87.69 40.81
C ALA A 171 -17.85 -88.76 40.67
N SER A 172 -18.14 -89.48 41.76
CA SER A 172 -19.23 -90.46 41.87
C SER A 172 -20.63 -89.86 41.72
N ALA A 173 -20.80 -88.55 41.90
CA ALA A 173 -22.09 -87.86 41.78
C ALA A 173 -22.58 -87.71 40.32
N TYR A 174 -21.68 -87.89 39.35
CA TYR A 174 -21.95 -87.73 37.93
C TYR A 174 -22.00 -89.08 37.19
N LEU A 175 -22.86 -89.98 37.64
CA LEU A 175 -23.05 -91.27 36.98
C LEU A 175 -23.62 -91.09 35.55
N PRO A 176 -23.10 -91.83 34.55
CA PRO A 176 -23.66 -91.82 33.20
C PRO A 176 -25.07 -92.42 33.21
N ILE A 177 -25.97 -91.82 32.44
CA ILE A 177 -27.38 -92.18 32.33
C ILE A 177 -27.67 -92.60 30.87
N SER A 178 -28.57 -93.56 30.66
CA SER A 178 -28.84 -94.05 29.30
C SER A 178 -29.47 -92.96 28.41
N ARG A 179 -29.27 -93.06 27.09
CA ARG A 179 -29.79 -92.06 26.13
C ARG A 179 -31.32 -91.96 26.14
N SER A 180 -32.02 -93.07 26.37
CA SER A 180 -33.49 -93.09 26.50
C SER A 180 -33.95 -92.36 27.77
N ASP A 181 -33.21 -92.53 28.86
CA ASP A 181 -33.55 -91.92 30.16
C ASP A 181 -33.26 -90.42 30.16
N LEU A 182 -32.14 -89.99 29.54
CA LEU A 182 -31.83 -88.58 29.28
C LEU A 182 -32.95 -87.86 28.53
N LEU A 183 -33.47 -88.47 27.46
CA LEU A 183 -34.56 -87.89 26.67
C LEU A 183 -35.87 -87.82 27.47
N SER A 184 -36.08 -88.76 28.40
CA SER A 184 -37.26 -88.78 29.28
C SER A 184 -37.18 -87.71 30.38
N GLU A 185 -36.00 -87.51 30.99
CA GLU A 185 -35.74 -86.46 31.99
C GLU A 185 -35.73 -85.07 31.35
N ALA A 186 -35.14 -84.93 30.16
CA ALA A 186 -35.14 -83.68 29.41
C ALA A 186 -36.57 -83.19 29.09
N LYS A 187 -37.49 -84.11 28.75
CA LYS A 187 -38.91 -83.78 28.49
C LYS A 187 -39.67 -83.34 29.75
N LYS A 188 -39.23 -83.75 30.94
CA LYS A 188 -39.83 -83.37 32.23
C LYS A 188 -39.27 -82.06 32.78
N THR A 189 -38.11 -81.62 32.27
CA THR A 189 -37.42 -80.43 32.77
C THR A 189 -38.01 -79.16 32.15
N ASN A 190 -38.51 -78.24 32.97
CA ASN A 190 -39.11 -76.99 32.48
C ASN A 190 -38.03 -75.97 32.08
N LEU A 191 -37.93 -75.67 30.79
CA LEU A 191 -36.92 -74.76 30.22
C LEU A 191 -37.06 -73.31 30.71
N TRP A 192 -38.29 -72.83 30.88
CA TRP A 192 -38.58 -71.41 31.13
C TRP A 192 -38.69 -71.05 32.62
N GLY A 193 -38.56 -72.04 33.52
CA GLY A 193 -38.72 -71.85 34.97
C GLY A 193 -37.42 -71.66 35.75
N SER A 194 -36.24 -71.86 35.15
CA SER A 194 -34.96 -71.73 35.84
C SER A 194 -34.49 -70.26 35.86
N PRO A 195 -34.06 -69.72 37.04
CA PRO A 195 -33.49 -68.37 37.16
C PRO A 195 -32.23 -68.13 36.30
N TRP A 196 -31.64 -69.21 35.78
CA TRP A 196 -30.41 -69.20 35.01
C TRP A 196 -30.65 -69.27 33.50
N PHE A 197 -31.90 -69.47 33.06
CA PHE A 197 -32.25 -69.52 31.65
C PHE A 197 -31.96 -68.17 30.96
N GLY A 198 -31.16 -68.20 29.88
CA GLY A 198 -30.81 -67.01 29.09
C GLY A 198 -29.61 -66.20 29.61
N ARG A 199 -29.08 -66.53 30.78
CA ARG A 199 -27.82 -65.94 31.30
C ARG A 199 -26.64 -66.61 30.60
N ARG A 200 -25.75 -65.81 30.02
CA ARG A 200 -24.51 -66.26 29.36
C ARG A 200 -23.27 -65.93 30.18
N ASP A 201 -23.46 -65.12 31.21
CA ASP A 201 -22.47 -64.57 32.11
C ASP A 201 -22.18 -65.47 33.31
N LEU A 202 -23.05 -66.44 33.63
CA LEU A 202 -22.94 -67.29 34.82
C LEU A 202 -23.06 -68.77 34.47
N ILE A 203 -22.22 -69.60 35.08
CA ILE A 203 -22.40 -71.06 35.09
C ILE A 203 -23.47 -71.35 36.14
N PRO A 204 -24.59 -71.99 35.79
CA PRO A 204 -25.61 -72.32 36.78
C PRO A 204 -25.04 -73.27 37.85
N PRO A 205 -25.51 -73.18 39.10
CA PRO A 205 -25.03 -74.02 40.18
C PRO A 205 -25.21 -75.51 39.87
N VAL A 206 -24.34 -76.34 40.45
CA VAL A 206 -24.33 -77.79 40.23
C VAL A 206 -25.63 -78.45 40.71
N GLU A 207 -26.32 -77.81 41.65
CA GLU A 207 -27.59 -78.27 42.19
C GLU A 207 -28.76 -78.09 41.20
N ASP A 208 -28.60 -77.27 40.15
CA ASP A 208 -29.63 -77.07 39.12
C ASP A 208 -29.84 -78.38 38.32
N ASP A 209 -31.09 -78.85 38.28
CA ASP A 209 -31.46 -80.11 37.64
C ASP A 209 -31.09 -80.11 36.15
N ARG A 210 -31.12 -78.93 35.52
CA ARG A 210 -30.68 -78.77 34.13
C ARG A 210 -29.17 -78.97 33.99
N THR A 211 -28.37 -78.41 34.89
CA THR A 211 -26.91 -78.54 34.89
C THR A 211 -26.51 -79.98 35.11
N LYS A 212 -27.12 -80.66 36.08
CA LYS A 212 -26.93 -82.11 36.32
C LYS A 212 -27.22 -82.93 35.09
N LEU A 213 -28.32 -82.64 34.39
CA LEU A 213 -28.71 -83.36 33.18
C LEU A 213 -27.72 -83.12 32.03
N ILE A 214 -27.25 -81.89 31.85
CA ILE A 214 -26.25 -81.53 30.82
C ILE A 214 -24.90 -82.18 31.14
N ASP A 215 -24.44 -82.11 32.39
CA ASP A 215 -23.16 -82.69 32.84
C ASP A 215 -23.14 -84.21 32.63
N ARG A 216 -24.23 -84.88 33.04
CA ARG A 216 -24.43 -86.31 32.79
C ARG A 216 -24.45 -86.62 31.30
N ALA A 217 -25.15 -85.82 30.48
CA ALA A 217 -25.18 -85.99 29.04
C ALA A 217 -23.78 -85.85 28.40
N MET A 218 -22.98 -84.88 28.83
CA MET A 218 -21.61 -84.67 28.36
C MET A 218 -20.71 -85.86 28.69
N LEU A 219 -20.88 -86.48 29.87
CA LEU A 219 -20.18 -87.72 30.25
C LEU A 219 -20.59 -88.90 29.38
N THR A 220 -21.90 -89.11 29.15
CA THR A 220 -22.37 -90.20 28.29
C THR A 220 -21.87 -90.10 26.85
N GLN A 221 -21.64 -88.89 26.35
CA GLN A 221 -21.08 -88.67 25.01
C GLN A 221 -19.55 -88.66 24.99
N GLY A 222 -18.89 -88.86 26.14
CA GLY A 222 -17.44 -88.88 26.27
C GLY A 222 -16.77 -87.52 26.01
N LEU A 223 -17.51 -86.41 26.11
CA LEU A 223 -17.01 -85.07 25.80
C LEU A 223 -16.14 -84.49 26.93
N LEU A 224 -16.39 -84.91 28.16
CA LEU A 224 -15.65 -84.49 29.36
C LEU A 224 -15.45 -85.70 30.28
N THR A 225 -14.45 -85.65 31.16
CA THR A 225 -14.31 -86.59 32.27
C THR A 225 -14.99 -86.05 33.54
N PRO A 226 -15.35 -86.91 34.50
CA PRO A 226 -15.90 -86.47 35.78
C PRO A 226 -14.98 -85.49 36.51
N GLU A 227 -13.67 -85.73 36.46
CA GLU A 227 -12.65 -84.85 37.03
C GLU A 227 -12.65 -83.46 36.37
N GLN A 228 -12.71 -83.39 35.04
CA GLN A 228 -12.80 -82.12 34.32
C GLN A 228 -14.08 -81.34 34.64
N LEU A 229 -15.21 -82.05 34.84
CA LEU A 229 -16.46 -81.42 35.26
C LEU A 229 -16.37 -80.83 36.67
N THR A 230 -15.78 -81.56 37.61
CA THR A 230 -15.54 -81.02 38.97
C THR A 230 -14.62 -79.81 38.95
N GLU A 231 -13.58 -79.81 38.10
CA GLU A 231 -12.68 -78.67 37.94
C GLU A 231 -13.38 -77.46 37.33
N ILE A 232 -14.21 -77.64 36.29
CA ILE A 232 -15.00 -76.57 35.67
C ILE A 232 -15.92 -75.90 36.69
N HIS A 233 -16.63 -76.69 37.50
CA HIS A 233 -17.53 -76.16 38.54
C HIS A 233 -16.78 -75.49 39.68
N ARG A 234 -15.63 -76.03 40.09
CA ARG A 234 -14.75 -75.41 41.08
C ARG A 234 -14.21 -74.06 40.59
N VAL A 235 -13.68 -74.00 39.38
CA VAL A 235 -13.17 -72.77 38.75
C VAL A 235 -14.31 -71.76 38.56
N GLY A 236 -15.51 -72.22 38.17
CA GLY A 236 -16.71 -71.39 38.07
C GLY A 236 -17.09 -70.74 39.41
N ALA A 237 -17.10 -71.52 40.49
CA ALA A 237 -17.40 -71.02 41.83
C ALA A 237 -16.33 -70.05 42.36
N GLU A 238 -15.05 -70.31 42.10
CA GLU A 238 -13.97 -69.38 42.44
C GLU A 238 -14.07 -68.06 41.65
N MET A 239 -14.40 -68.14 40.35
CA MET A 239 -14.63 -66.96 39.52
C MET A 239 -15.80 -66.11 40.02
N ASP A 240 -16.89 -66.74 40.46
CA ASP A 240 -18.04 -66.03 41.03
C ASP A 240 -17.73 -65.33 42.36
N LYS A 241 -16.77 -65.86 43.13
CA LYS A 241 -16.28 -65.21 44.35
C LYS A 241 -15.56 -63.89 44.04
N TYR A 242 -14.74 -63.84 42.99
CA TYR A 242 -13.92 -62.66 42.64
C TYR A 242 -14.57 -61.72 41.62
N ARG A 243 -15.63 -62.15 40.94
CA ARG A 243 -16.39 -61.36 39.97
C ARG A 243 -16.91 -60.01 40.50
N PRO A 244 -17.51 -59.90 41.70
CA PRO A 244 -17.96 -58.59 42.20
C PRO A 244 -16.79 -57.62 42.42
N ASP A 245 -15.63 -58.12 42.85
CA ASP A 245 -14.42 -57.31 43.02
C ASP A 245 -13.86 -56.87 41.66
N GLN A 246 -13.83 -57.75 40.65
CA GLN A 246 -13.45 -57.39 39.28
C GLN A 246 -14.38 -56.33 38.68
N LEU A 247 -15.70 -56.46 38.88
CA LEU A 247 -16.68 -55.46 38.42
C LEU A 247 -16.47 -54.12 39.11
N LEU A 248 -16.19 -54.13 40.42
CA LEU A 248 -15.90 -52.90 41.18
C LEU A 248 -14.60 -52.24 40.71
N ILE A 249 -13.55 -53.02 40.47
CA ILE A 249 -12.27 -52.54 39.93
C ILE A 249 -12.48 -51.93 38.54
N ASN A 250 -13.22 -52.61 37.66
CA ASN A 250 -13.55 -52.12 36.32
C ASN A 250 -14.40 -50.84 36.36
N GLN A 251 -15.36 -50.73 37.26
CA GLN A 251 -16.13 -49.51 37.44
C GLN A 251 -15.27 -48.36 37.99
N LYS A 252 -14.37 -48.64 38.94
CA LYS A 252 -13.44 -47.65 39.48
C LYS A 252 -12.46 -47.17 38.40
N SER A 253 -11.91 -48.07 37.60
CA SER A 253 -11.00 -47.72 36.50
C SER A 253 -11.71 -46.92 35.40
N GLN A 254 -12.95 -47.28 35.05
CA GLN A 254 -13.77 -46.51 34.13
C GLN A 254 -14.07 -45.10 34.66
N LYS A 255 -14.47 -44.96 35.93
CA LYS A 255 -14.73 -43.66 36.55
C LYS A 255 -13.47 -42.80 36.63
N ALA A 256 -12.33 -43.40 37.00
CA ALA A 256 -11.04 -42.70 37.02
C ALA A 256 -10.59 -42.26 35.62
N GLY A 257 -10.79 -43.12 34.61
CA GLY A 257 -10.52 -42.79 33.21
C GLY A 257 -11.41 -41.66 32.69
N GLN A 258 -12.71 -41.68 33.03
CA GLN A 258 -13.65 -40.60 32.70
C GLN A 258 -13.25 -39.28 33.37
N ALA A 259 -12.91 -39.31 34.66
CA ALA A 259 -12.46 -38.12 35.39
C ALA A 259 -11.19 -37.51 34.77
N ALA A 260 -10.19 -38.34 34.42
CA ALA A 260 -8.97 -37.87 33.76
C ALA A 260 -9.24 -37.23 32.39
N VAL A 261 -10.15 -37.82 31.59
CA VAL A 261 -10.57 -37.26 30.29
C VAL A 261 -11.30 -35.93 30.46
N ASP A 262 -12.16 -35.81 31.48
CA ASP A 262 -12.89 -34.57 31.76
C ASP A 262 -11.97 -33.46 32.26
N GLU A 263 -10.98 -33.76 33.11
CA GLU A 263 -9.93 -32.83 33.53
C GLU A 263 -9.07 -32.36 32.34
N GLU A 264 -8.67 -33.28 31.45
CA GLU A 264 -7.93 -32.93 30.24
C GLU A 264 -8.79 -32.07 29.29
N ARG A 265 -10.09 -32.35 29.18
CA ARG A 265 -11.02 -31.54 28.39
C ARG A 265 -11.19 -30.14 28.98
N GLN A 266 -11.31 -30.01 30.30
CA GLN A 266 -11.42 -28.73 30.99
C GLN A 266 -10.13 -27.90 30.87
N SER A 267 -8.96 -28.51 31.06
CA SER A 267 -7.67 -27.83 30.90
C SER A 267 -7.44 -27.39 29.45
N LYS A 268 -7.76 -28.24 28.45
CA LYS A 268 -7.74 -27.85 27.04
C LYS A 268 -8.73 -26.72 26.73
N ALA A 269 -9.92 -26.74 27.32
CA ALA A 269 -10.91 -25.67 27.16
C ALA A 269 -10.43 -24.35 27.78
N ALA A 270 -9.83 -24.38 28.97
CA ALA A 270 -9.25 -23.22 29.63
C ALA A 270 -8.08 -22.63 28.82
N LEU A 271 -7.17 -23.48 28.33
CA LEU A 271 -6.04 -23.06 27.49
C LEU A 271 -6.52 -22.50 26.14
N LYS A 272 -7.56 -23.10 25.55
CA LYS A 272 -8.21 -22.56 24.34
C LYS A 272 -8.86 -21.20 24.60
N LYS A 273 -9.48 -21.00 25.77
CA LYS A 273 -10.07 -19.72 26.18
C LYS A 273 -8.98 -18.66 26.36
N GLN A 274 -7.91 -18.96 27.07
CA GLN A 274 -6.76 -18.06 27.24
C GLN A 274 -6.14 -17.65 25.89
N LYS A 275 -5.85 -18.62 25.01
CA LYS A 275 -5.32 -18.33 23.67
C LYS A 275 -6.28 -17.48 22.83
N LYS A 276 -7.59 -17.66 22.99
CA LYS A 276 -8.62 -16.86 22.30
C LYS A 276 -8.64 -15.42 22.82
N GLU A 277 -8.51 -15.23 24.13
CA GLU A 277 -8.41 -13.91 24.77
C GLU A 277 -7.13 -13.18 24.35
N GLU A 278 -5.98 -13.86 24.36
CA GLU A 278 -4.70 -13.31 23.88
C GLU A 278 -4.77 -12.92 22.40
N ALA A 279 -5.32 -13.77 21.54
CA ALA A 279 -5.51 -13.47 20.12
C ALA A 279 -6.45 -12.27 19.90
N ALA A 280 -7.50 -12.13 20.72
CA ALA A 280 -8.41 -10.99 20.66
C ALA A 280 -7.70 -9.69 21.06
N LEU A 281 -6.90 -9.71 22.14
CA LEU A 281 -6.08 -8.57 22.57
C LEU A 281 -5.06 -8.16 21.51
N ARG A 282 -4.33 -9.13 20.94
CA ARG A 282 -3.37 -8.87 19.84
C ARG A 282 -4.06 -8.24 18.62
N LYS A 283 -5.26 -8.72 18.28
CA LYS A 283 -6.07 -8.15 17.19
C LYS A 283 -6.52 -6.72 17.49
N GLN A 284 -6.88 -6.43 18.75
CA GLN A 284 -7.24 -5.08 19.18
C GLN A 284 -6.06 -4.12 19.13
N LEU A 285 -4.90 -4.51 19.69
CA LEU A 285 -3.67 -3.71 19.65
C LEU A 285 -3.20 -3.47 18.21
N HIS A 286 -3.25 -4.49 17.35
CA HIS A 286 -2.92 -4.33 15.93
C HIS A 286 -3.87 -3.35 15.23
N ARG A 287 -5.18 -3.45 15.52
CA ARG A 287 -6.18 -2.51 14.97
C ARG A 287 -5.91 -1.07 15.41
N GLN A 288 -5.59 -0.86 16.69
CA GLN A 288 -5.24 0.45 17.24
C GLN A 288 -3.96 0.99 16.57
N ALA A 289 -2.89 0.21 16.51
CA ALA A 289 -1.64 0.61 15.86
C ALA A 289 -1.83 0.93 14.36
N VAL A 290 -2.68 0.21 13.64
CA VAL A 290 -3.02 0.50 12.24
C VAL A 290 -3.83 1.80 12.14
N ALA A 291 -4.76 2.05 13.07
CA ALA A 291 -5.53 3.29 13.12
C ALA A 291 -4.61 4.50 13.39
N ASP A 292 -3.72 4.39 14.38
CA ASP A 292 -2.77 5.44 14.74
C ASP A 292 -1.80 5.73 13.60
N ARG A 293 -1.29 4.68 12.93
CA ARG A 293 -0.44 4.85 11.74
C ARG A 293 -1.20 5.53 10.60
N LYS A 294 -2.46 5.18 10.35
CA LYS A 294 -3.26 5.86 9.30
C LYS A 294 -3.58 7.31 9.65
N ALA A 295 -3.72 7.62 10.94
CA ALA A 295 -4.03 8.95 11.43
C ALA A 295 -2.81 9.88 11.40
N ASN A 296 -1.61 9.36 11.68
CA ASN A 296 -0.43 10.18 11.93
C ASN A 296 0.69 10.02 10.89
N ASP A 297 0.68 8.95 10.11
CA ASP A 297 1.79 8.58 9.24
C ASP A 297 1.39 8.40 7.77
N ILE A 298 2.36 8.63 6.88
CA ILE A 298 2.23 8.44 5.44
C ILE A 298 3.38 7.54 4.97
N VAL A 299 3.05 6.28 4.70
CA VAL A 299 4.02 5.27 4.22
C VAL A 299 4.03 5.19 2.69
N PHE A 300 2.95 5.61 2.03
CA PHE A 300 2.80 5.49 0.58
C PHE A 300 2.05 6.69 -0.01
N LEU A 301 2.62 7.26 -1.07
CA LEU A 301 2.06 8.37 -1.86
C LEU A 301 2.02 8.08 -3.36
N GLY A 302 2.36 6.87 -3.79
CA GLY A 302 2.41 6.50 -5.21
C GLY A 302 3.72 5.81 -5.60
N ARG A 303 3.73 5.20 -6.79
CA ARG A 303 4.92 4.55 -7.35
C ARG A 303 5.98 5.62 -7.67
N GLY A 304 7.26 5.27 -7.52
CA GLY A 304 8.39 6.17 -7.82
C GLY A 304 8.63 7.32 -6.83
N VAL A 305 7.67 7.64 -5.96
CA VAL A 305 7.76 8.79 -5.03
C VAL A 305 7.89 8.38 -3.57
N SER A 306 7.50 7.17 -3.20
CA SER A 306 7.38 6.73 -1.79
C SER A 306 8.67 6.24 -1.12
N SER A 307 9.77 6.07 -1.87
CA SER A 307 10.99 5.39 -1.36
C SER A 307 11.68 6.09 -0.19
N ARG A 308 11.52 7.41 -0.06
CA ARG A 308 12.16 8.22 0.99
C ARG A 308 11.20 8.63 2.11
N LEU A 309 9.97 8.11 2.12
CA LEU A 309 8.99 8.46 3.17
C LEU A 309 9.38 7.92 4.54
N GLY A 310 10.20 6.87 4.64
CA GLY A 310 10.70 6.36 5.92
C GLY A 310 11.82 7.21 6.55
N ASP A 311 12.41 8.14 5.79
CA ASP A 311 13.49 9.01 6.28
C ASP A 311 12.90 10.19 7.06
N ARG A 312 13.08 10.17 8.39
CA ARG A 312 12.56 11.14 9.37
C ARG A 312 13.65 12.06 9.93
N THR A 313 14.88 11.99 9.42
CA THR A 313 15.99 12.77 9.96
C THR A 313 16.10 14.10 9.22
N SER A 314 15.83 15.20 9.91
CA SER A 314 16.06 16.57 9.42
C SER A 314 17.35 17.14 9.98
N ASP A 315 17.91 18.14 9.30
CA ASP A 315 19.01 18.95 9.79
C ASP A 315 18.45 20.19 10.50
N ASP A 316 18.08 20.02 11.77
CA ASP A 316 17.42 21.04 12.57
C ASP A 316 18.29 22.30 12.71
N THR A 317 19.62 22.15 12.77
CA THR A 317 20.56 23.26 12.88
C THR A 317 20.53 24.15 11.64
N LYS A 318 20.52 23.56 10.44
CA LYS A 318 20.40 24.31 9.18
C LYS A 318 19.04 24.99 9.05
N LEU A 319 17.96 24.29 9.42
CA LEU A 319 16.61 24.84 9.34
C LEU A 319 16.45 26.04 10.28
N GLN A 320 16.91 25.93 11.53
CA GLN A 320 16.89 27.02 12.50
C GLN A 320 17.76 28.21 12.06
N ALA A 321 18.99 27.94 11.56
CA ALA A 321 19.88 28.99 11.05
C ALA A 321 19.27 29.74 9.86
N ALA A 322 18.46 29.07 9.04
CA ALA A 322 17.72 29.67 7.93
C ALA A 322 16.37 30.30 8.34
N GLY A 323 15.97 30.24 9.61
CA GLY A 323 14.68 30.74 10.09
C GLY A 323 13.48 29.98 9.53
N LEU A 324 13.64 28.68 9.26
CA LEU A 324 12.64 27.80 8.66
C LEU A 324 11.96 26.91 9.71
N PRO A 325 10.71 26.48 9.46
CA PRO A 325 10.01 25.56 10.36
C PRO A 325 10.72 24.20 10.43
N VAL A 326 11.00 23.73 11.63
CA VAL A 326 11.60 22.41 11.87
C VAL A 326 10.50 21.35 11.82
N MET A 327 10.51 20.53 10.78
CA MET A 327 9.51 19.48 10.55
C MET A 327 10.21 18.23 10.02
N SER A 328 9.96 17.10 10.66
CA SER A 328 10.66 15.84 10.37
C SER A 328 9.72 14.73 9.94
N THR A 329 8.45 14.80 10.38
CA THR A 329 7.41 13.80 10.10
C THR A 329 6.26 14.37 9.26
N PRO A 330 5.39 13.52 8.69
CA PRO A 330 4.20 13.96 7.95
C PRO A 330 3.18 14.62 8.89
N SER A 331 3.15 14.21 10.15
CA SER A 331 2.29 14.82 11.18
C SER A 331 2.74 16.26 11.48
N ASP A 332 4.04 16.50 11.64
CA ASP A 332 4.59 17.85 11.85
C ASP A 332 4.21 18.78 10.70
N LEU A 333 4.38 18.30 9.46
CA LEU A 333 4.02 19.06 8.27
C LEU A 333 2.51 19.32 8.17
N ALA A 334 1.68 18.32 8.52
CA ALA A 334 0.23 18.47 8.53
C ALA A 334 -0.21 19.53 9.57
N ASN A 335 0.38 19.49 10.77
CA ASN A 335 0.14 20.46 11.83
C ASN A 335 0.57 21.87 11.42
N ALA A 336 1.74 22.01 10.80
CA ALA A 336 2.24 23.30 10.31
C ALA A 336 1.35 23.90 9.20
N LEU A 337 0.76 23.05 8.36
CA LEU A 337 -0.19 23.43 7.31
C LEU A 337 -1.64 23.61 7.82
N SER A 338 -1.91 23.34 9.11
CA SER A 338 -3.26 23.31 9.69
C SER A 338 -4.23 22.39 8.94
N ILE A 339 -3.76 21.22 8.50
CA ILE A 339 -4.58 20.18 7.84
C ILE A 339 -4.35 18.82 8.49
N THR A 340 -5.27 17.88 8.27
CA THR A 340 -5.11 16.51 8.77
C THR A 340 -4.16 15.70 7.87
N VAL A 341 -3.48 14.69 8.42
CA VAL A 341 -2.60 13.79 7.64
C VAL A 341 -3.35 13.09 6.49
N PRO A 342 -4.62 12.64 6.64
CA PRO A 342 -5.38 12.11 5.50
C PRO A 342 -5.59 13.13 4.38
N GLN A 343 -5.83 14.40 4.70
CA GLN A 343 -5.94 15.48 3.70
C GLN A 343 -4.60 15.76 3.02
N LEU A 344 -3.51 15.82 3.80
CA LEU A 344 -2.15 15.97 3.26
C LEU A 344 -1.82 14.83 2.31
N ARG A 345 -2.13 13.58 2.69
CA ARG A 345 -1.96 12.40 1.85
C ARG A 345 -2.75 12.52 0.55
N TRP A 346 -3.99 12.99 0.61
CA TRP A 346 -4.84 13.16 -0.58
C TRP A 346 -4.29 14.23 -1.54
N LEU A 347 -3.77 15.35 -1.01
CA LEU A 347 -3.17 16.42 -1.80
C LEU A 347 -1.84 16.00 -2.44
N ALA A 348 -1.01 15.26 -1.71
CA ALA A 348 0.31 14.83 -2.16
C ALA A 348 0.29 13.51 -2.96
N PHE A 349 -0.85 12.84 -3.11
CA PHE A 349 -0.91 11.54 -3.76
C PHE A 349 -0.57 11.63 -5.25
N HIS A 350 0.42 10.85 -5.67
CA HIS A 350 0.82 10.69 -7.06
C HIS A 350 0.07 9.51 -7.69
N SER A 351 -0.67 9.80 -8.76
CA SER A 351 -1.34 8.80 -9.59
C SER A 351 -1.12 9.07 -11.08
N ASP A 352 -0.82 8.02 -11.84
CA ASP A 352 -0.71 8.10 -13.31
C ASP A 352 -2.08 8.36 -13.95
N VAL A 353 -3.13 7.75 -13.39
CA VAL A 353 -4.52 7.93 -13.83
C VAL A 353 -5.33 8.47 -12.66
N ALA A 354 -5.95 9.63 -12.83
CA ALA A 354 -6.75 10.26 -11.79
C ALA A 354 -8.14 10.63 -12.31
N SER A 355 -9.18 10.29 -11.55
CA SER A 355 -10.54 10.78 -11.81
C SER A 355 -10.73 12.23 -11.38
N ARG A 356 -9.92 12.70 -10.43
CA ARG A 356 -9.92 14.08 -9.94
C ARG A 356 -8.49 14.60 -9.85
N THR A 357 -8.25 15.80 -10.39
CA THR A 357 -6.96 16.49 -10.33
C THR A 357 -7.02 17.65 -9.33
N HIS A 358 -5.85 18.09 -8.87
CA HIS A 358 -5.72 19.27 -8.01
C HIS A 358 -5.50 20.57 -8.81
N TYR A 359 -5.52 20.47 -10.15
CA TYR A 359 -5.27 21.57 -11.06
C TYR A 359 -6.29 21.59 -12.19
N VAL A 360 -6.60 22.81 -12.66
CA VAL A 360 -7.36 23.07 -13.88
C VAL A 360 -6.39 23.47 -14.98
N ASN A 361 -6.47 22.78 -16.12
CA ASN A 361 -5.66 23.06 -17.28
C ASN A 361 -6.44 23.88 -18.31
N PHE A 362 -5.85 24.94 -18.83
CA PHE A 362 -6.41 25.76 -19.90
C PHE A 362 -5.32 26.30 -20.82
N THR A 363 -5.68 26.66 -22.04
CA THR A 363 -4.73 27.10 -23.07
C THR A 363 -4.81 28.60 -23.31
N ILE A 364 -3.65 29.22 -23.55
CA ILE A 364 -3.54 30.62 -23.97
C ILE A 364 -2.69 30.67 -25.26
N PRO A 365 -3.07 31.47 -26.26
CA PRO A 365 -2.25 31.67 -27.46
C PRO A 365 -0.91 32.33 -27.10
N ARG A 366 0.18 31.84 -27.69
CA ARG A 366 1.50 32.47 -27.59
C ARG A 366 1.61 33.61 -28.61
N LYS A 367 2.36 34.66 -28.26
CA LYS A 367 2.69 35.77 -29.19
C LYS A 367 3.44 35.32 -30.45
N SER A 368 4.21 34.23 -30.35
CA SER A 368 5.00 33.65 -31.44
C SER A 368 4.24 32.60 -32.25
N GLY A 369 2.94 32.42 -32.01
CA GLY A 369 2.17 31.29 -32.54
C GLY A 369 2.21 30.05 -31.63
N GLY A 370 1.18 29.20 -31.74
CA GLY A 370 0.97 28.03 -30.90
C GLY A 370 0.25 28.32 -29.57
N VAL A 371 0.12 27.29 -28.73
CA VAL A 371 -0.58 27.35 -27.44
C VAL A 371 0.37 27.17 -26.25
N ARG A 372 0.04 27.81 -25.13
CA ARG A 372 0.64 27.59 -23.81
C ARG A 372 -0.41 26.97 -22.91
N ILE A 373 -0.14 25.78 -22.41
CA ILE A 373 -0.97 25.12 -21.39
C ILE A 373 -0.57 25.71 -20.04
N LEU A 374 -1.55 26.28 -19.34
CA LEU A 374 -1.42 26.70 -17.95
C LEU A 374 -2.15 25.71 -17.05
N SER A 375 -1.62 25.55 -15.84
CA SER A 375 -2.15 24.65 -14.81
C SER A 375 -2.37 25.47 -13.54
N ALA A 376 -3.61 25.90 -13.33
CA ALA A 376 -3.99 26.67 -12.14
C ALA A 376 -4.40 25.73 -10.99
N PRO A 377 -3.81 25.88 -9.79
CA PRO A 377 -4.19 25.07 -8.64
C PRO A 377 -5.62 25.34 -8.17
N HIS A 378 -6.33 24.31 -7.73
CA HIS A 378 -7.57 24.47 -6.97
C HIS A 378 -7.30 25.10 -5.59
N GLN A 379 -8.31 25.72 -5.00
CA GLN A 379 -8.19 26.51 -3.76
C GLN A 379 -7.44 25.78 -2.62
N ARG A 380 -7.70 24.49 -2.39
CA ARG A 380 -7.06 23.73 -1.30
C ARG A 380 -5.56 23.57 -1.50
N ILE A 381 -5.11 23.18 -2.70
CA ILE A 381 -3.68 23.05 -2.97
C ILE A 381 -3.01 24.43 -3.09
N ALA A 382 -3.74 25.43 -3.59
CA ALA A 382 -3.26 26.81 -3.65
C ALA A 382 -2.97 27.38 -2.25
N ALA A 383 -3.84 27.13 -1.26
CA ALA A 383 -3.63 27.55 0.12
C ALA A 383 -2.36 26.92 0.74
N VAL A 384 -2.17 25.61 0.53
CA VAL A 384 -0.95 24.91 0.98
C VAL A 384 0.29 25.47 0.28
N GLN A 385 0.22 25.74 -1.02
CA GLN A 385 1.31 26.34 -1.77
C GLN A 385 1.64 27.76 -1.30
N GLN A 386 0.63 28.57 -0.97
CA GLN A 386 0.84 29.91 -0.40
C GLN A 386 1.59 29.85 0.93
N TRP A 387 1.24 28.90 1.80
CA TRP A 387 1.97 28.67 3.04
C TRP A 387 3.42 28.26 2.75
N ILE A 388 3.65 27.30 1.85
CA ILE A 388 5.00 26.87 1.46
C ILE A 388 5.82 28.04 0.90
N LEU A 389 5.20 28.91 0.09
CA LEU A 389 5.85 30.08 -0.45
C LEU A 389 6.25 31.06 0.67
N ALA A 390 5.34 31.39 1.58
CA ALA A 390 5.57 32.38 2.63
C ALA A 390 6.55 31.89 3.71
N GLU A 391 6.35 30.68 4.21
CA GLU A 391 7.06 30.15 5.37
C GLU A 391 8.37 29.44 5.01
N VAL A 392 8.49 28.98 3.77
CA VAL A 392 9.66 28.19 3.34
C VAL A 392 10.44 28.89 2.22
N VAL A 393 9.85 29.03 1.03
CA VAL A 393 10.63 29.34 -0.17
C VAL A 393 11.06 30.81 -0.21
N SER A 394 10.21 31.75 0.20
CA SER A 394 10.50 33.19 0.20
C SER A 394 11.54 33.61 1.25
N ARG A 395 11.79 32.79 2.27
CA ARG A 395 12.82 33.05 3.28
C ARG A 395 14.23 32.68 2.81
N LEU A 396 14.33 31.92 1.73
CA LEU A 396 15.61 31.46 1.20
C LEU A 396 16.30 32.56 0.39
N PRO A 397 17.63 32.72 0.51
CA PRO A 397 18.36 33.69 -0.30
C PRO A 397 18.26 33.33 -1.78
N VAL A 398 18.25 34.33 -2.66
CA VAL A 398 18.26 34.18 -4.12
C VAL A 398 19.55 34.79 -4.67
N GLU A 399 20.07 34.23 -5.77
CA GLU A 399 21.30 34.72 -6.39
C GLU A 399 21.17 36.17 -6.89
N GLY A 400 22.26 36.93 -6.75
CA GLY A 400 22.30 38.35 -7.08
C GLY A 400 21.96 38.67 -8.55
N CYS A 401 22.18 37.74 -9.47
CA CYS A 401 21.87 37.89 -10.89
C CYS A 401 20.40 37.61 -11.25
N ALA A 402 19.60 37.03 -10.35
CA ALA A 402 18.22 36.64 -10.65
C ALA A 402 17.25 37.79 -10.36
N HIS A 403 16.57 38.30 -11.39
CA HIS A 403 15.59 39.39 -11.27
C HIS A 403 14.15 38.91 -11.46
N GLY A 404 13.94 37.78 -12.11
CA GLY A 404 12.59 37.22 -12.32
C GLY A 404 11.98 36.70 -11.03
N PHE A 405 10.77 37.15 -10.71
CA PHE A 405 10.00 36.69 -9.54
C PHE A 405 10.67 36.92 -8.18
N VAL A 406 11.53 37.93 -8.08
CA VAL A 406 12.17 38.31 -6.83
C VAL A 406 11.53 39.61 -6.33
N PRO A 407 11.14 39.71 -5.05
CA PRO A 407 10.62 40.95 -4.48
C PRO A 407 11.57 42.13 -4.72
N ASN A 408 11.00 43.31 -4.99
CA ASN A 408 11.75 44.55 -5.30
C ASN A 408 12.64 44.48 -6.54
N ARG A 409 12.51 43.44 -7.38
CA ARG A 409 13.14 43.35 -8.69
C ARG A 409 12.08 43.39 -9.78
N SER A 410 12.46 43.96 -10.91
CA SER A 410 11.60 44.15 -12.08
C SER A 410 12.40 44.02 -13.36
N ILE A 411 11.69 43.99 -14.49
CA ILE A 411 12.30 44.07 -15.82
C ILE A 411 13.19 45.32 -15.99
N LEU A 412 12.91 46.42 -15.26
CA LEU A 412 13.79 47.58 -15.23
C LEU A 412 15.11 47.26 -14.52
N THR A 413 15.05 46.65 -13.33
CA THR A 413 16.27 46.28 -12.59
C THR A 413 17.10 45.25 -13.34
N ASN A 414 16.45 44.38 -14.13
CA ASN A 414 17.12 43.41 -14.99
C ASN A 414 17.80 44.08 -16.19
N ALA A 415 17.15 45.08 -16.80
CA ALA A 415 17.67 45.78 -17.97
C ALA A 415 18.78 46.79 -17.65
N ARG A 416 18.73 47.44 -16.47
CA ARG A 416 19.67 48.49 -16.05
C ARG A 416 21.17 48.13 -16.17
N PRO A 417 21.62 46.93 -15.74
CA PRO A 417 23.03 46.54 -15.86
C PRO A 417 23.57 46.46 -17.30
N HIS A 418 22.68 46.31 -18.28
CA HIS A 418 23.04 46.13 -19.70
C HIS A 418 23.02 47.44 -20.50
N VAL A 419 22.80 48.57 -19.84
CA VAL A 419 22.68 49.87 -20.50
C VAL A 419 24.02 50.35 -21.04
N GLY A 420 24.04 50.90 -22.25
CA GLY A 420 25.25 51.47 -22.85
C GLY A 420 26.25 50.46 -23.42
N GLN A 421 25.92 49.17 -23.37
CA GLN A 421 26.82 48.09 -23.76
C GLN A 421 26.91 47.95 -25.29
N GLN A 422 28.08 47.53 -25.80
CA GLN A 422 28.29 47.43 -27.25
C GLN A 422 27.50 46.26 -27.85
N VAL A 423 27.45 45.14 -27.13
CA VAL A 423 26.71 43.93 -27.52
C VAL A 423 25.87 43.41 -26.35
N VAL A 424 24.64 43.01 -26.66
CA VAL A 424 23.72 42.33 -25.74
C VAL A 424 23.33 40.99 -26.38
N LEU A 425 23.56 39.90 -25.65
CA LEU A 425 23.15 38.55 -26.00
C LEU A 425 21.99 38.14 -25.10
N ASN A 426 20.84 37.83 -25.71
CA ASN A 426 19.71 37.21 -25.04
C ASN A 426 19.59 35.75 -25.46
N MET A 427 19.43 34.87 -24.47
CA MET A 427 19.17 33.45 -24.65
C MET A 427 17.96 33.05 -23.80
N ASP A 428 17.16 32.09 -24.26
CA ASP A 428 15.92 31.64 -23.61
C ASP A 428 16.06 30.16 -23.26
N LEU A 429 15.53 29.73 -22.12
CA LEU A 429 15.52 28.31 -21.73
C LEU A 429 14.21 27.63 -22.15
N GLU A 430 14.33 26.49 -22.84
CA GLU A 430 13.17 25.72 -23.27
C GLU A 430 12.45 25.08 -22.09
N ASN A 431 11.11 25.18 -22.12
CA ASN A 431 10.23 24.53 -21.15
C ASN A 431 10.65 24.72 -19.69
N PHE A 432 11.17 25.90 -19.34
CA PHE A 432 11.84 26.16 -18.05
C PHE A 432 11.13 25.59 -16.82
N PHE A 433 9.83 25.88 -16.65
CA PHE A 433 9.05 25.35 -15.52
C PHE A 433 8.86 23.82 -15.60
N PRO A 434 8.27 23.24 -16.68
CA PRO A 434 8.19 21.79 -16.83
C PRO A 434 9.53 21.04 -16.74
N GLY A 435 10.63 21.67 -17.20
CA GLY A 435 11.98 21.11 -17.16
C GLY A 435 12.57 21.02 -15.75
N ILE A 436 12.01 21.74 -14.78
CA ILE A 436 12.34 21.59 -13.37
C ILE A 436 11.49 20.48 -12.78
N THR A 437 12.06 19.27 -12.80
CA THR A 437 11.37 18.03 -12.46
C THR A 437 11.25 17.78 -10.95
N TYR A 438 10.29 16.94 -10.55
CA TYR A 438 10.07 16.51 -9.17
C TYR A 438 11.34 16.08 -8.41
N PRO A 439 12.25 15.26 -8.97
CA PRO A 439 13.48 14.88 -8.27
C PRO A 439 14.35 16.09 -7.90
N ARG A 440 14.41 17.11 -8.76
CA ARG A 440 15.18 18.35 -8.50
C ARG A 440 14.53 19.17 -7.38
N VAL A 441 13.21 19.33 -7.41
CA VAL A 441 12.46 20.03 -6.35
C VAL A 441 12.59 19.31 -5.01
N ARG A 442 12.50 17.98 -4.98
CA ARG A 442 12.75 17.19 -3.77
C ARG A 442 14.18 17.38 -3.26
N LYS A 443 15.17 17.31 -4.14
CA LYS A 443 16.58 17.49 -3.77
C LYS A 443 16.85 18.89 -3.23
N MET A 444 16.19 19.92 -3.75
CA MET A 444 16.24 21.27 -3.20
C MET A 444 15.78 21.29 -1.75
N PHE A 445 14.59 20.76 -1.43
CA PHE A 445 14.09 20.70 -0.04
C PHE A 445 15.01 19.88 0.89
N GLN A 446 15.58 18.78 0.41
CA GLN A 446 16.58 18.01 1.17
C GLN A 446 17.86 18.80 1.44
N THR A 447 18.32 19.58 0.46
CA THR A 447 19.55 20.38 0.59
C THR A 447 19.36 21.54 1.58
N ILE A 448 18.14 22.05 1.72
CA ILE A 448 17.75 23.04 2.72
C ILE A 448 17.83 22.46 4.14
N GLY A 449 17.57 21.17 4.31
CA GLY A 449 17.67 20.47 5.61
C GLY A 449 16.44 19.62 5.98
N TYR A 450 15.38 19.61 5.18
CA TYR A 450 14.20 18.79 5.48
C TYR A 450 14.48 17.29 5.30
N SER A 451 13.87 16.47 6.16
CA SER A 451 13.91 15.01 6.05
C SER A 451 13.47 14.50 4.68
N GLY A 452 13.93 13.30 4.31
CA GLY A 452 13.55 12.67 3.04
C GLY A 452 12.04 12.55 2.85
N SER A 453 11.28 12.37 3.94
CA SER A 453 9.83 12.37 3.88
C SER A 453 9.22 13.75 3.66
N VAL A 454 9.60 14.75 4.44
CA VAL A 454 9.01 16.10 4.34
C VAL A 454 9.34 16.69 2.97
N ALA A 455 10.59 16.55 2.52
CA ALA A 455 11.01 16.97 1.19
C ALA A 455 10.24 16.28 0.06
N THR A 456 9.91 15.00 0.21
CA THR A 456 9.07 14.26 -0.75
C THR A 456 7.67 14.84 -0.83
N ILE A 457 7.03 15.08 0.32
CA ILE A 457 5.67 15.62 0.39
C ILE A 457 5.62 17.05 -0.17
N LEU A 458 6.54 17.93 0.24
CA LEU A 458 6.63 19.31 -0.25
C LEU A 458 6.82 19.34 -1.78
N ALA A 459 7.69 18.48 -2.32
CA ALA A 459 7.91 18.40 -3.75
C ALA A 459 6.66 17.89 -4.50
N LEU A 460 5.89 16.96 -3.93
CA LEU A 460 4.62 16.49 -4.51
C LEU A 460 3.55 17.58 -4.50
N LEU A 461 3.48 18.40 -3.45
CA LEU A 461 2.55 19.53 -3.35
C LEU A 461 2.88 20.66 -4.33
N CYS A 462 4.15 20.81 -4.72
CA CYS A 462 4.62 21.89 -5.60
C CYS A 462 4.82 21.49 -7.06
N THR A 463 4.60 20.22 -7.42
CA THR A 463 4.77 19.73 -8.80
C THR A 463 3.49 19.10 -9.32
N GLU A 464 3.35 19.00 -10.64
CA GLU A 464 2.24 18.29 -11.27
C GLU A 464 2.68 17.61 -12.57
N CYS A 465 1.99 16.52 -12.94
CA CYS A 465 2.20 15.87 -14.23
C CYS A 465 1.48 16.65 -15.34
N PRO A 466 2.04 16.77 -16.55
CA PRO A 466 1.22 17.09 -17.71
C PRO A 466 0.18 15.98 -17.90
N ARG A 467 -1.10 16.34 -18.05
CA ARG A 467 -2.21 15.39 -18.17
C ARG A 467 -3.06 15.63 -19.40
N ARG A 468 -3.54 14.54 -19.98
CA ARG A 468 -4.57 14.53 -21.03
C ARG A 468 -5.86 13.94 -20.48
N THR A 469 -6.97 14.58 -20.80
CA THR A 469 -8.31 14.09 -20.45
C THR A 469 -8.73 13.02 -21.44
N VAL A 470 -9.22 11.88 -20.93
CA VAL A 470 -9.68 10.72 -21.70
C VAL A 470 -11.00 10.26 -21.09
N THR A 471 -12.02 10.05 -21.93
CA THR A 471 -13.28 9.45 -21.50
C THR A 471 -13.24 7.95 -21.76
N TRP A 472 -13.50 7.13 -20.75
CA TRP A 472 -13.54 5.67 -20.86
C TRP A 472 -14.71 5.12 -20.05
N SER A 473 -15.53 4.26 -20.65
CA SER A 473 -16.73 3.67 -20.02
C SER A 473 -17.70 4.70 -19.42
N GLY A 474 -17.82 5.88 -20.05
CA GLY A 474 -18.69 6.97 -19.58
C GLY A 474 -18.08 7.85 -18.47
N GLU A 475 -16.88 7.53 -17.98
CA GLU A 475 -16.18 8.31 -16.95
C GLU A 475 -15.00 9.10 -17.54
N VAL A 476 -14.73 10.27 -16.96
CA VAL A 476 -13.61 11.14 -17.36
C VAL A 476 -12.38 10.86 -16.49
N PHE A 477 -11.27 10.55 -17.14
CA PHE A 477 -9.97 10.32 -16.50
C PHE A 477 -8.93 11.31 -16.99
N HIS A 478 -8.00 11.67 -16.12
CA HIS A 478 -6.85 12.50 -16.42
C HIS A 478 -5.58 11.66 -16.35
N VAL A 479 -5.05 11.30 -17.51
CA VAL A 479 -3.90 10.41 -17.66
C VAL A 479 -2.61 11.24 -17.75
N ALA A 480 -1.61 10.90 -16.95
CA ALA A 480 -0.29 11.52 -17.01
C ALA A 480 0.40 11.19 -18.34
N CYS A 481 0.90 12.23 -19.01
CA CYS A 481 1.58 12.11 -20.31
C CYS A 481 3.09 12.36 -20.23
N GLY A 482 3.61 12.55 -19.01
CA GLY A 482 5.01 12.87 -18.79
C GLY A 482 5.34 13.02 -17.31
N PRO A 483 6.61 13.29 -16.98
CA PRO A 483 7.07 13.40 -15.60
C PRO A 483 6.49 14.65 -14.91
N ARG A 484 6.51 14.63 -13.57
CA ARG A 484 6.15 15.79 -12.75
C ARG A 484 7.17 16.91 -12.89
N GLY A 485 6.69 18.12 -13.12
CA GLY A 485 7.49 19.35 -13.13
C GLY A 485 6.76 20.50 -12.44
N LEU A 486 7.36 21.69 -12.46
CA LEU A 486 6.70 22.88 -11.91
C LEU A 486 5.53 23.30 -12.81
N PRO A 487 4.30 23.39 -12.28
CA PRO A 487 3.14 23.84 -13.06
C PRO A 487 3.20 25.35 -13.32
N GLN A 488 2.82 25.75 -14.54
CA GLN A 488 2.67 27.16 -14.90
C GLN A 488 1.32 27.67 -14.39
N GLY A 489 1.31 28.27 -13.20
CA GLY A 489 0.10 28.78 -12.53
C GLY A 489 0.10 28.59 -11.01
N ALA A 490 0.95 27.73 -10.47
CA ALA A 490 1.16 27.65 -9.02
C ALA A 490 1.99 28.84 -8.52
N CYS A 491 1.63 29.36 -7.34
CA CYS A 491 2.33 30.48 -6.72
C CYS A 491 3.76 30.15 -6.26
N THR A 492 4.05 28.87 -6.00
CA THR A 492 5.37 28.41 -5.56
C THR A 492 6.36 28.23 -6.69
N SER A 493 5.89 27.86 -7.89
CA SER A 493 6.74 27.57 -9.06
C SER A 493 7.80 28.64 -9.36
N PRO A 494 7.48 29.95 -9.34
CA PRO A 494 8.46 30.99 -9.66
C PRO A 494 9.57 31.14 -8.62
N ALA A 495 9.25 30.99 -7.33
CA ALA A 495 10.25 31.07 -6.27
C ALA A 495 11.10 29.80 -6.20
N ILE A 496 10.48 28.62 -6.38
CA ILE A 496 11.18 27.33 -6.41
C ILE A 496 12.14 27.27 -7.60
N SER A 497 11.76 27.79 -8.76
CA SER A 497 12.64 27.75 -9.93
C SER A 497 13.95 28.49 -9.68
N ASN A 498 13.90 29.66 -9.04
CA ASN A 498 15.09 30.41 -8.63
C ASN A 498 15.97 29.64 -7.64
N GLN A 499 15.37 28.86 -6.72
CA GLN A 499 16.13 28.04 -5.77
C GLN A 499 16.80 26.83 -6.45
N VAL A 500 16.12 26.19 -7.41
CA VAL A 500 16.65 25.01 -8.12
C VAL A 500 17.81 25.38 -9.05
N VAL A 501 17.76 26.55 -9.69
CA VAL A 501 18.77 26.96 -10.70
C VAL A 501 19.95 27.75 -10.12
N LYS A 502 20.11 27.81 -8.81
CA LYS A 502 21.24 28.50 -8.15
C LYS A 502 22.61 28.06 -8.69
N ARG A 503 22.79 26.78 -8.97
CA ARG A 503 24.05 26.24 -9.50
C ARG A 503 24.33 26.74 -10.92
N LEU A 504 23.30 26.74 -11.78
CA LEU A 504 23.36 27.37 -13.11
C LEU A 504 23.77 28.84 -12.99
N ASP A 505 23.08 29.61 -12.14
CA ASP A 505 23.33 31.03 -11.94
C ASP A 505 24.78 31.31 -11.52
N ARG A 506 25.34 30.53 -10.59
CA ARG A 506 26.73 30.69 -10.15
C ARG A 506 27.73 30.39 -11.26
N ARG A 507 27.50 29.33 -12.04
CA ARG A 507 28.38 28.97 -13.17
C ARG A 507 28.35 30.03 -14.26
N LEU A 508 27.17 30.54 -14.61
CA LEU A 508 27.01 31.61 -15.61
C LEU A 508 27.59 32.93 -15.13
N GLN A 509 27.42 33.28 -13.85
CA GLN A 509 28.11 34.43 -13.24
C GLN A 509 29.64 34.26 -13.29
N GLY A 510 30.15 33.06 -13.01
CA GLY A 510 31.59 32.77 -13.11
C GLY A 510 32.12 32.94 -14.53
N LEU A 511 31.40 32.43 -15.53
CA LEU A 511 31.70 32.65 -16.95
C LEU A 511 31.71 34.14 -17.29
N ALA A 512 30.67 34.88 -16.86
CA ALA A 512 30.55 36.30 -17.10
C ALA A 512 31.73 37.09 -16.50
N ARG A 513 32.07 36.82 -15.23
CA ARG A 513 33.20 37.47 -14.55
C ARG A 513 34.53 37.21 -15.26
N LYS A 514 34.77 35.96 -15.69
CA LYS A 514 36.01 35.59 -16.38
C LYS A 514 36.22 36.36 -17.69
N HIS A 515 35.15 36.71 -18.38
CA HIS A 515 35.17 37.41 -19.67
C HIS A 515 34.72 38.87 -19.58
N ASN A 516 34.72 39.45 -18.37
CA ASN A 516 34.30 40.83 -18.11
C ASN A 516 32.92 41.19 -18.69
N LEU A 517 31.97 40.25 -18.58
CA LEU A 517 30.59 40.41 -19.03
C LEU A 517 29.67 40.71 -17.85
N VAL A 518 28.60 41.43 -18.15
CA VAL A 518 27.46 41.60 -17.23
C VAL A 518 26.44 40.51 -17.52
N PHE A 519 25.98 39.81 -16.49
CA PHE A 519 24.98 38.75 -16.60
C PHE A 519 23.81 39.00 -15.66
N THR A 520 22.59 38.89 -16.20
CA THR A 520 21.35 38.84 -15.42
C THR A 520 20.43 37.75 -15.95
N ARG A 521 19.53 37.27 -15.10
CA ARG A 521 18.48 36.30 -15.46
C ARG A 521 17.11 36.79 -15.03
N TYR A 522 16.16 36.78 -15.96
CA TYR A 522 14.75 37.01 -15.69
C TYR A 522 13.93 35.77 -16.05
N ALA A 523 13.60 34.96 -15.04
CA ALA A 523 12.96 33.66 -15.25
C ALA A 523 13.80 32.74 -16.16
N ASP A 524 13.31 32.44 -17.35
CA ASP A 524 13.93 31.67 -18.43
C ASP A 524 14.81 32.51 -19.38
N ASP A 525 14.68 33.83 -19.35
CA ASP A 525 15.50 34.75 -20.14
C ASP A 525 16.86 34.97 -19.46
N LEU A 526 17.93 34.64 -20.18
CA LEU A 526 19.33 34.90 -19.82
C LEU A 526 19.85 36.06 -20.65
N THR A 527 20.39 37.10 -20.00
CA THR A 527 20.95 38.27 -20.68
C THR A 527 22.42 38.45 -20.31
N PHE A 528 23.27 38.49 -21.33
CA PHE A 528 24.69 38.83 -21.22
C PHE A 528 24.96 40.12 -22.00
N SER A 529 25.89 40.95 -21.53
CA SER A 529 26.35 42.11 -22.29
C SER A 529 27.79 42.45 -22.01
N GLY A 530 28.45 43.08 -22.98
CA GLY A 530 29.84 43.49 -22.86
C GLY A 530 30.32 44.42 -23.98
N GLY A 531 31.62 44.68 -23.98
CA GLY A 531 32.33 45.54 -24.93
C GLY A 531 32.67 44.86 -26.26
N SER A 532 33.65 45.41 -26.98
CA SER A 532 34.11 44.92 -28.28
C SER A 532 34.64 43.49 -28.24
N ASP A 533 35.39 43.12 -27.19
CA ASP A 533 35.99 41.79 -27.06
C ASP A 533 34.93 40.69 -26.93
N PHE A 534 33.75 41.06 -26.42
CA PHE A 534 32.60 40.17 -26.40
C PHE A 534 32.03 39.96 -27.80
N ASP A 535 31.97 40.99 -28.65
CA ASP A 535 31.41 40.89 -30.01
C ASP A 535 32.13 39.83 -30.86
N THR A 536 33.46 39.78 -30.75
CA THR A 536 34.28 38.79 -31.45
C THR A 536 34.06 37.37 -30.91
N ASN A 537 33.70 37.24 -29.63
CA ASN A 537 33.61 35.96 -28.92
C ASN A 537 32.17 35.50 -28.61
N VAL A 538 31.13 36.17 -29.12
CA VAL A 538 29.73 35.89 -28.76
C VAL A 538 29.37 34.42 -29.02
N ALA A 539 29.77 33.88 -30.17
CA ALA A 539 29.46 32.49 -30.54
C ALA A 539 30.06 31.48 -29.56
N TRP A 540 31.29 31.73 -29.09
CA TRP A 540 31.95 30.90 -28.09
C TRP A 540 31.23 30.98 -26.75
N VAL A 541 30.85 32.18 -26.29
CA VAL A 541 30.08 32.36 -25.05
C VAL A 541 28.73 31.65 -25.14
N MET A 542 28.01 31.75 -26.27
CA MET A 542 26.76 31.01 -26.49
C MET A 542 26.97 29.50 -26.37
N ALA A 543 28.06 28.96 -26.91
CA ALA A 543 28.39 27.54 -26.78
C ALA A 543 28.68 27.14 -25.33
N CYS A 544 29.43 27.95 -24.58
CA CYS A 544 29.66 27.72 -23.15
C CYS A 544 28.37 27.76 -22.33
N VAL A 545 27.50 28.74 -22.60
CA VAL A 545 26.19 28.84 -21.91
C VAL A 545 25.33 27.62 -22.21
N ARG A 546 25.30 27.15 -23.46
CA ARG A 546 24.59 25.92 -23.84
C ARG A 546 25.09 24.72 -23.05
N HIS A 547 26.41 24.50 -23.01
CA HIS A 547 27.00 23.37 -22.31
C HIS A 547 26.75 23.43 -20.80
N ILE A 548 26.86 24.62 -20.20
CA ILE A 548 26.53 24.82 -18.79
C ILE A 548 25.03 24.53 -18.53
N ALA A 549 24.13 24.97 -19.40
CA ALA A 549 22.70 24.71 -19.25
C ALA A 549 22.39 23.20 -19.32
N GLU A 550 22.97 22.50 -20.30
CA GLU A 550 22.81 21.06 -20.49
C GLU A 550 23.31 20.25 -19.28
N ASP A 551 24.49 20.59 -18.75
CA ASP A 551 25.03 19.99 -17.52
C ASP A 551 24.10 20.18 -16.30
N GLU A 552 23.40 21.30 -16.25
CA GLU A 552 22.42 21.61 -15.21
C GLU A 552 21.01 21.08 -15.53
N GLY A 553 20.88 20.24 -16.57
CA GLY A 553 19.66 19.57 -16.98
C GLY A 553 18.61 20.51 -17.57
N LEU A 554 19.03 21.56 -18.26
CA LEU A 554 18.20 22.55 -18.95
C LEU A 554 18.63 22.67 -20.40
N VAL A 555 17.73 23.10 -21.28
CA VAL A 555 17.99 23.20 -22.72
C VAL A 555 17.82 24.65 -23.15
N VAL A 556 18.73 25.15 -23.99
CA VAL A 556 18.66 26.50 -24.56
C VAL A 556 17.79 26.48 -25.82
N ASN A 557 16.92 27.48 -25.97
CA ASN A 557 16.10 27.69 -27.16
C ASN A 557 16.89 28.45 -28.24
N GLU A 558 17.52 27.70 -29.14
CA GLU A 558 18.37 28.31 -30.17
C GLU A 558 17.63 29.25 -31.11
N LYS A 559 16.34 28.99 -31.38
CA LYS A 559 15.51 29.81 -32.29
C LYS A 559 15.23 31.21 -31.72
N LYS A 560 15.23 31.33 -30.39
CA LYS A 560 14.95 32.58 -29.67
C LYS A 560 16.21 33.34 -29.28
N ASN A 561 17.40 32.77 -29.46
CA ASN A 561 18.64 33.48 -29.19
C ASN A 561 18.75 34.73 -30.07
N ARG A 562 19.19 35.85 -29.48
CA ARG A 562 19.34 37.13 -30.16
C ARG A 562 20.64 37.80 -29.75
N VAL A 563 21.45 38.16 -30.74
CA VAL A 563 22.66 38.99 -30.57
C VAL A 563 22.32 40.38 -31.08
N LEU A 564 22.34 41.38 -30.19
CA LEU A 564 21.93 42.75 -30.45
C LEU A 564 23.15 43.67 -30.31
N ARG A 565 23.57 44.24 -31.44
CA ARG A 565 24.67 45.21 -31.51
C ARG A 565 24.13 46.63 -31.39
N ARG A 566 24.99 47.56 -30.99
CA ARG A 566 24.64 48.96 -30.70
C ARG A 566 23.98 49.71 -31.87
N ASN A 567 24.24 49.32 -33.11
CA ASN A 567 23.58 49.87 -34.31
C ASN A 567 22.10 49.50 -34.45
N THR A 568 21.62 48.55 -33.65
CA THR A 568 20.21 48.13 -33.59
C THR A 568 19.62 48.40 -32.21
N ALA A 569 18.30 48.36 -32.07
CA ALA A 569 17.66 48.46 -30.77
C ALA A 569 18.02 47.21 -29.92
N GLN A 570 18.84 47.42 -28.89
CA GLN A 570 19.16 46.40 -27.89
C GLN A 570 18.02 46.33 -26.91
N ILE A 571 17.36 45.17 -26.82
CA ILE A 571 16.15 44.97 -26.03
C ILE A 571 16.44 43.94 -24.94
N VAL A 572 16.17 44.28 -23.68
CA VAL A 572 16.24 43.36 -22.54
C VAL A 572 14.89 43.37 -21.85
N THR A 573 14.24 42.21 -21.74
CA THR A 573 12.91 42.06 -21.11
C THR A 573 11.87 43.07 -21.62
N GLY A 574 11.92 43.41 -22.91
CA GLY A 574 11.01 44.37 -23.56
C GLY A 574 11.39 45.85 -23.44
N LEU A 575 12.50 46.19 -22.78
CA LEU A 575 13.03 47.55 -22.67
C LEU A 575 14.23 47.74 -23.58
N VAL A 576 14.30 48.88 -24.27
CA VAL A 576 15.47 49.31 -25.04
C VAL A 576 16.55 49.80 -24.07
N VAL A 577 17.80 49.36 -24.24
CA VAL A 577 18.91 49.63 -23.32
C VAL A 577 20.13 50.34 -23.95
N ASN A 578 20.06 50.75 -25.23
CA ASN A 578 21.20 51.35 -25.93
C ASN A 578 21.90 52.49 -25.15
N ASP A 579 21.13 53.45 -24.62
CA ASP A 579 21.67 54.59 -23.86
C ASP A 579 21.05 54.71 -22.46
N LYS A 580 19.75 54.43 -22.36
CA LYS A 580 18.99 54.40 -21.11
C LYS A 580 17.82 53.42 -21.24
N PRO A 581 17.35 52.80 -20.14
CA PRO A 581 16.16 51.96 -20.19
C PRO A 581 14.98 52.77 -20.70
N SER A 582 14.33 52.29 -21.76
CA SER A 582 13.20 53.00 -22.38
C SER A 582 12.25 52.04 -23.06
N VAL A 583 10.96 52.39 -23.07
CA VAL A 583 9.97 51.71 -23.92
C VAL A 583 10.29 51.97 -25.40
N SER A 584 9.95 51.02 -26.28
CA SER A 584 10.21 51.15 -27.71
C SER A 584 9.59 52.45 -28.28
N ARG A 585 10.35 53.15 -29.14
CA ARG A 585 9.90 54.41 -29.77
C ARG A 585 8.59 54.22 -30.54
N LYS A 586 8.43 53.08 -31.22
CA LYS A 586 7.21 52.72 -31.97
C LYS A 586 5.99 52.67 -31.05
N LYS A 587 6.08 51.97 -29.91
CA LYS A 587 4.95 51.85 -28.98
C LYS A 587 4.64 53.19 -28.30
N LEU A 588 5.66 53.95 -27.91
CA LEU A 588 5.45 55.28 -27.33
C LEU A 588 4.76 56.24 -28.32
N ARG A 589 5.15 56.21 -29.59
CA ARG A 589 4.52 57.01 -30.65
C ARG A 589 3.08 56.58 -30.91
N GLN A 590 2.79 55.28 -30.86
CA GLN A 590 1.43 54.74 -30.97
C GLN A 590 0.53 55.27 -29.83
N ILE A 591 0.97 55.19 -28.57
CA ILE A 591 0.18 55.67 -27.42
C ILE A 591 -0.07 57.18 -27.52
N ARG A 592 0.95 57.96 -27.89
CA ARG A 592 0.78 59.41 -28.14
C ARG A 592 -0.24 59.71 -29.22
N ALA A 593 -0.20 58.97 -30.33
CA ALA A 593 -1.15 59.14 -31.43
C ALA A 593 -2.59 58.78 -31.00
N ILE A 594 -2.76 57.71 -30.22
CA ILE A 594 -4.06 57.32 -29.65
C ILE A 594 -4.59 58.45 -28.77
N LEU A 595 -3.82 58.94 -27.80
CA LEU A 595 -4.27 59.99 -26.88
C LEU A 595 -4.56 61.31 -27.59
N HIS A 596 -3.73 61.70 -28.57
CA HIS A 596 -3.97 62.91 -29.35
C HIS A 596 -5.26 62.84 -30.16
N ARG A 597 -5.54 61.72 -30.84
CA ARG A 597 -6.78 61.55 -31.60
C ARG A 597 -7.99 61.43 -30.69
N ALA A 598 -7.83 60.76 -29.56
CA ALA A 598 -8.90 60.60 -28.58
C ALA A 598 -9.38 61.95 -28.00
N GLN A 599 -8.54 62.99 -27.98
CA GLN A 599 -8.97 64.35 -27.61
C GLN A 599 -9.98 64.97 -28.59
N GLN A 600 -9.97 64.56 -29.85
CA GLN A 600 -10.87 65.10 -30.90
C GLN A 600 -12.03 64.15 -31.20
N GLU A 601 -11.77 62.84 -31.22
CA GLU A 601 -12.67 61.80 -31.70
C GLU A 601 -13.26 60.95 -30.54
N GLY A 602 -12.92 61.25 -29.29
CA GLY A 602 -13.27 60.44 -28.12
C GLY A 602 -12.41 59.18 -27.95
N LEU A 603 -12.41 58.61 -26.74
CA LEU A 603 -11.52 57.47 -26.42
C LEU A 603 -11.89 56.17 -27.15
N GLU A 604 -13.18 55.87 -27.24
CA GLU A 604 -13.68 54.62 -27.82
C GLU A 604 -13.42 54.52 -29.33
N SER A 605 -13.40 55.64 -30.05
CA SER A 605 -13.09 55.65 -31.49
C SER A 605 -11.68 55.12 -31.80
N GLN A 606 -10.77 55.20 -30.84
CA GLN A 606 -9.40 54.71 -30.97
C GLN A 606 -9.21 53.25 -30.54
N ASN A 607 -10.26 52.60 -30.04
CA ASN A 607 -10.23 51.21 -29.57
C ASN A 607 -10.29 50.19 -30.73
N ARG A 608 -9.27 50.22 -31.61
CA ARG A 608 -9.21 49.40 -32.83
C ARG A 608 -9.11 47.89 -32.55
N ASP A 609 -8.55 47.55 -31.40
CA ASP A 609 -8.27 46.17 -31.01
C ASP A 609 -9.40 45.56 -30.14
N GLY A 610 -10.50 46.30 -29.91
CA GLY A 610 -11.67 45.82 -29.19
C GLY A 610 -11.41 45.49 -27.72
N HIS A 611 -10.57 46.28 -27.04
CA HIS A 611 -10.26 46.08 -25.63
C HIS A 611 -11.51 46.36 -24.75
N PRO A 612 -11.94 45.43 -23.88
CA PRO A 612 -13.13 45.60 -23.05
C PRO A 612 -13.09 46.81 -22.10
N ASN A 613 -11.90 47.16 -21.62
CA ASN A 613 -11.67 48.38 -20.84
C ASN A 613 -10.43 49.10 -21.40
N PHE A 614 -10.67 49.90 -22.44
CA PHE A 614 -9.59 50.55 -23.18
C PHE A 614 -8.88 51.62 -22.35
N ARG A 615 -9.59 52.33 -21.48
CA ARG A 615 -8.99 53.29 -20.54
C ARG A 615 -8.01 52.61 -19.60
N ALA A 616 -8.41 51.52 -18.94
CA ALA A 616 -7.53 50.76 -18.06
C ALA A 616 -6.32 50.16 -18.80
N TYR A 617 -6.50 49.73 -20.05
CA TYR A 617 -5.39 49.32 -20.91
C TYR A 617 -4.37 50.44 -21.10
N LEU A 618 -4.82 51.65 -21.45
CA LEU A 618 -3.94 52.81 -21.64
C LEU A 618 -3.27 53.24 -20.32
N ASP A 619 -4.00 53.29 -19.22
CA ASP A 619 -3.46 53.56 -17.88
C ASP A 619 -2.37 52.56 -17.49
N GLY A 620 -2.58 51.26 -17.77
CA GLY A 620 -1.59 50.22 -17.55
C GLY A 620 -0.32 50.45 -18.39
N TYR A 621 -0.46 50.83 -19.65
CA TYR A 621 0.68 51.17 -20.51
C TYR A 621 1.41 52.44 -20.08
N ILE A 622 0.69 53.48 -19.64
CA ILE A 622 1.29 54.71 -19.10
C ILE A 622 2.06 54.40 -17.82
N SER A 623 1.52 53.53 -16.96
CA SER A 623 2.21 53.04 -15.76
C SER A 623 3.49 52.28 -16.11
N PHE A 624 3.46 51.44 -17.16
CA PHE A 624 4.64 50.79 -17.68
C PHE A 624 5.68 51.78 -18.24
N ILE A 625 5.25 52.86 -18.90
CA ILE A 625 6.15 53.94 -19.35
C ILE A 625 6.75 54.65 -18.13
N SER A 626 5.95 54.91 -17.09
CA SER A 626 6.36 55.59 -15.84
C SER A 626 7.55 54.92 -15.17
N MET A 627 7.61 53.58 -15.23
CA MET A 627 8.73 52.80 -14.71
C MET A 627 10.08 53.19 -15.35
N THR A 628 10.09 53.62 -16.62
CA THR A 628 11.33 54.01 -17.32
C THR A 628 11.52 55.51 -17.46
N ARG A 629 10.42 56.25 -17.65
CA ARG A 629 10.37 57.66 -18.03
C ARG A 629 9.19 58.35 -17.33
N PRO A 630 9.28 58.58 -16.01
CA PRO A 630 8.18 59.15 -15.23
C PRO A 630 7.73 60.52 -15.76
N GLU A 631 8.66 61.33 -16.27
CA GLU A 631 8.40 62.66 -16.82
C GLU A 631 7.48 62.63 -18.05
N ILE A 632 7.61 61.61 -18.91
CA ILE A 632 6.70 61.44 -20.05
C ILE A 632 5.38 60.86 -19.59
N ALA A 633 5.42 59.88 -18.69
CA ALA A 633 4.22 59.22 -18.21
C ALA A 633 3.27 60.20 -17.52
N ALA A 634 3.79 61.15 -16.74
CA ALA A 634 2.99 62.21 -16.11
C ALA A 634 2.19 63.00 -17.15
N ARG A 635 2.83 63.46 -18.23
CA ARG A 635 2.17 64.18 -19.33
C ARG A 635 1.12 63.34 -20.04
N LEU A 636 1.41 62.06 -20.30
CA LEU A 636 0.44 61.15 -20.94
C LEU A 636 -0.75 60.86 -20.03
N LYS A 637 -0.54 60.79 -18.72
CA LYS A 637 -1.59 60.58 -17.73
C LYS A 637 -2.53 61.78 -17.66
N GLU A 638 -1.99 63.00 -17.67
CA GLU A 638 -2.78 64.23 -17.78
C GLU A 638 -3.59 64.25 -19.08
N GLN A 639 -2.97 63.89 -20.21
CA GLN A 639 -3.69 63.80 -21.48
C GLN A 639 -4.85 62.80 -21.44
N LEU A 640 -4.66 61.63 -20.82
CA LEU A 640 -5.73 60.64 -20.66
C LEU A 640 -6.81 61.10 -19.68
N ALA A 641 -6.45 61.86 -18.64
CA ALA A 641 -7.41 62.46 -17.71
C ALA A 641 -8.31 63.48 -18.41
N ASN A 642 -7.77 64.24 -19.36
CA ASN A 642 -8.49 65.25 -20.13
C ASN A 642 -9.32 64.70 -21.29
N VAL A 643 -9.22 63.40 -21.57
CA VAL A 643 -10.05 62.72 -22.57
C VAL A 643 -11.24 62.10 -21.86
N SER A 644 -12.43 62.66 -22.13
CA SER A 644 -13.74 62.17 -21.69
C SER A 644 -14.12 60.85 -22.34
#